data_AF-A0A7R9CG40-F1
#
_entry.id   AF-A0A7R9CG40-F1
#
_cell.length_a   1.000
_cell.length_b   1.000
_cell.length_c   1.000
_cell.angle_alpha   90.00
_cell.angle_beta   90.00
_cell.angle_gamma   90.00
#
_symmetry.space_group_name_H-M   'P 1'
#
loop_
_entity.id
_entity.type
_entity.pdbx_description
1 polymer ?
#
loop_
_entity_poly.entity_id
_entity_poly.type
_entity_poly.pdbx_seq_one_letter_code
_entity_poly.pdbx_strand_id
1 'polypeptide(L)'
;MGLLITARNIPGGAHPSLGPNVLLHHLWERLPGSTQHRSPILTTTPGSKCSTPSSMGASSRQHSTPVTHAYHHSNSTEDGVPWSSGSRNTTFSHSSSYDGGKLGSSQQSFLEADLSPIASHNSSYGAQEDTNVGILGCGYNGSPLTHSSPYNTPGPQYGKHRSSKSSSCHSSYNSTSSFYRSDGLPKSFSSRSSSSWVCPADVEQAVLEHFGKKYEFKPPAEGWTLPDAEMLFKDDLWTSNIFQKLKRELNEVKSQLNDFSLDEWHRHTRFMNKAGDIIRRLRDEVDPEFPTQAWCKFYENVSSTALVPKTAIDNSVLNTIHLCEAPGAFITSLNHFLTLRHPNITWKWLATTLNPYYEGNPLSTMINDDRFILQTLDHWTFGEDNTGDLMNVNNMKHLLRAAAGMGPVALVTADGSIDCQDDPGEQESVVAALHYCEAVTALHALAPGGSFLLKMFTMYEQPTICLMYLLCCAFTSVVVNKPATSKEGNSEVYVCCMGYHGSSTLKPWLKVLMKHFSPEPSSKAMFPKTSIPKHFVDQLHACASIFKKYQSDVIRSNIDTYRDRHMNRSYVKQLRRAIADEFFNRYQMRKIDPKHEIIGKRTVQHSPYLNKDSKTEDVSFNDRLKKKEVEPLIKLYHLEEELAQLEISWPFEEDVNWLYFSNCVTGFKLTLGKPVKTVNSSKFCQGNILNIRNRVKAAAQELNLLKTPVTESNKPLIPQWVKNKFPKQSWAEFKIINYKEQLWGSMEGGKNEDYEKNAFIDIMEVIDDLWRDQNLLLMGYPMLTQFNVGMVYMLCHLFDKVGFIKPEKQDFAVIFLGFRQWNHLMREFLSKVDYTMEDIEDKKLSIMSLFPINQLCNIDEDPSNSSSSKDESKDKVIRSGQQKFYKCVTEMNNLCVYEQIMDIINSVLES
;
A
#
# COMPACT_ATOMS: atom_id res chain seq x y z
N MET A 1 2.56 32.54 -51.50
CA MET A 1 1.80 31.59 -52.34
C MET A 1 1.48 30.38 -51.47
N GLY A 2 0.25 29.89 -51.32
CA GLY A 2 -1.04 30.47 -51.69
C GLY A 2 -1.97 29.49 -52.41
N LEU A 3 -3.01 28.99 -51.73
CA LEU A 3 -4.31 28.61 -52.28
C LEU A 3 -5.33 28.34 -51.15
N LEU A 4 -6.60 28.70 -51.38
CA LEU A 4 -7.72 28.57 -50.44
C LEU A 4 -8.40 27.19 -50.58
N ILE A 5 -9.30 26.83 -49.65
CA ILE A 5 -10.76 26.70 -49.93
C ILE A 5 -11.60 26.47 -48.65
N THR A 6 -12.26 27.55 -48.22
CA THR A 6 -13.59 27.70 -47.58
C THR A 6 -14.15 26.72 -46.52
N ALA A 7 -14.57 27.29 -45.39
CA ALA A 7 -15.72 26.84 -44.58
C ALA A 7 -17.04 27.55 -44.99
N ARG A 8 -18.17 27.25 -44.34
CA ARG A 8 -19.49 27.90 -44.57
C ARG A 8 -20.07 28.58 -43.32
N ASN A 9 -20.44 29.86 -43.47
CA ASN A 9 -21.49 30.69 -42.82
C ASN A 9 -21.68 30.63 -41.28
N ILE A 10 -21.52 31.71 -40.46
CA ILE A 10 -22.18 33.06 -40.41
C ILE A 10 -23.62 33.00 -39.84
N PRO A 11 -24.13 33.93 -38.97
CA PRO A 11 -23.59 35.18 -38.35
C PRO A 11 -23.62 35.18 -36.78
N GLY A 12 -23.29 36.24 -36.01
CA GLY A 12 -22.59 37.52 -36.30
C GLY A 12 -23.01 38.72 -35.40
N GLY A 13 -22.08 39.66 -35.15
CA GLY A 13 -22.30 40.99 -34.51
C GLY A 13 -21.83 41.11 -33.04
N ALA A 14 -21.33 42.26 -32.52
CA ALA A 14 -20.87 43.51 -33.16
C ALA A 14 -19.89 44.30 -32.23
N HIS A 15 -19.05 45.18 -32.79
CA HIS A 15 -18.05 46.04 -32.08
C HIS A 15 -18.50 47.53 -32.07
N PRO A 16 -18.05 48.35 -31.09
CA PRO A 16 -16.82 49.18 -31.23
C PRO A 16 -15.91 49.09 -29.96
N SER A 17 -14.59 49.30 -29.91
CA SER A 17 -13.56 50.01 -30.71
C SER A 17 -13.23 51.46 -30.28
N LEU A 18 -12.01 51.69 -29.75
CA LEU A 18 -11.10 52.82 -30.02
C LEU A 18 -9.75 52.62 -29.26
N GLY A 19 -8.63 53.07 -29.84
CA GLY A 19 -7.26 53.00 -29.27
C GLY A 19 -6.65 54.41 -29.10
N PRO A 20 -5.36 54.68 -29.41
CA PRO A 20 -4.31 53.77 -29.94
C PRO A 20 -2.84 54.01 -29.43
N ASN A 21 -1.88 53.26 -29.99
CA ASN A 21 -0.42 53.59 -30.16
C ASN A 21 0.50 53.59 -28.90
N VAL A 22 1.82 53.32 -28.95
CA VAL A 22 2.78 53.09 -30.09
C VAL A 22 3.97 52.15 -29.71
N LEU A 23 4.81 51.79 -30.70
CA LEU A 23 6.02 50.93 -30.77
C LEU A 23 7.11 51.09 -29.64
N LEU A 24 8.18 50.27 -29.43
CA LEU A 24 9.10 49.52 -30.35
C LEU A 24 9.78 48.23 -29.77
N HIS A 25 10.00 47.26 -30.67
CA HIS A 25 11.18 46.36 -30.91
C HIS A 25 12.20 45.86 -29.82
N HIS A 26 12.40 44.53 -29.84
CA HIS A 26 13.68 43.76 -29.96
C HIS A 26 14.62 43.41 -28.76
N LEU A 27 14.90 42.09 -28.63
CA LEU A 27 16.23 41.38 -28.61
C LEU A 27 17.25 41.68 -27.47
N TRP A 28 18.09 40.74 -26.96
CA TRP A 28 18.21 39.26 -27.03
C TRP A 28 19.23 38.77 -25.95
N GLU A 29 19.00 37.62 -25.32
CA GLU A 29 20.00 36.67 -24.74
C GLU A 29 20.89 36.96 -23.47
N ARG A 30 21.06 35.88 -22.67
CA ARG A 30 22.20 35.46 -21.79
C ARG A 30 22.65 36.27 -20.54
N LEU A 31 22.30 35.72 -19.37
CA LEU A 31 23.19 35.00 -18.41
C LEU A 31 24.72 35.30 -18.38
N PRO A 32 25.40 35.12 -17.23
CA PRO A 32 25.16 35.65 -15.88
C PRO A 32 26.46 36.23 -15.25
N GLY A 33 26.42 36.84 -14.05
CA GLY A 33 27.66 37.33 -13.41
C GLY A 33 27.54 37.70 -11.92
N SER A 34 28.53 37.29 -11.12
CA SER A 34 28.58 37.50 -9.67
C SER A 34 29.75 38.39 -9.25
N THR A 35 29.52 39.33 -8.31
CA THR A 35 30.59 39.92 -7.47
C THR A 35 30.03 40.50 -6.17
N GLN A 36 30.82 40.41 -5.10
CA GLN A 36 30.62 41.18 -3.87
C GLN A 36 31.50 42.44 -3.88
N HIS A 37 31.04 43.58 -3.32
CA HIS A 37 31.61 44.18 -2.09
C HIS A 37 31.20 45.65 -1.82
N ARG A 38 30.99 45.95 -0.53
CA ARG A 38 31.31 47.20 0.23
C ARG A 38 30.73 48.58 -0.17
N SER A 39 29.79 49.07 0.66
CA SER A 39 29.90 50.26 1.58
C SER A 39 30.42 51.65 1.08
N PRO A 40 30.49 52.74 1.90
CA PRO A 40 29.90 53.09 3.22
C PRO A 40 29.27 54.53 3.30
N ILE A 41 29.06 55.06 4.53
CA ILE A 41 28.86 56.49 4.97
C ILE A 41 27.59 57.26 4.47
N LEU A 42 26.96 58.24 5.15
CA LEU A 42 27.17 59.02 6.42
C LEU A 42 25.83 59.06 7.26
N THR A 43 25.50 59.85 8.33
CA THR A 43 26.11 60.96 9.12
C THR A 43 25.44 61.12 10.53
N THR A 44 26.04 61.95 11.43
CA THR A 44 25.45 62.78 12.54
C THR A 44 24.48 62.23 13.62
N THR A 45 25.02 61.91 14.82
CA THR A 45 24.97 62.68 16.12
C THR A 45 23.83 63.67 16.46
N PRO A 46 23.61 64.04 17.77
CA PRO A 46 23.87 63.32 19.05
C PRO A 46 22.77 63.47 20.14
N GLY A 47 22.85 62.71 21.24
CA GLY A 47 22.08 62.88 22.49
C GLY A 47 22.76 62.19 23.68
N SER A 48 22.58 62.63 24.93
CA SER A 48 23.55 62.33 26.02
C SER A 48 22.99 61.96 27.41
N LYS A 49 23.77 61.12 28.11
CA LYS A 49 23.88 60.90 29.58
C LYS A 49 22.88 59.98 30.31
N CYS A 50 23.48 58.93 30.91
CA CYS A 50 23.38 58.49 32.31
C CYS A 50 22.00 58.38 32.99
N SER A 51 21.69 57.25 33.63
CA SER A 51 22.35 56.89 34.91
C SER A 51 22.31 55.39 35.24
N THR A 52 23.01 55.00 36.32
CA THR A 52 23.46 53.63 36.65
C THR A 52 22.56 52.87 37.66
N PRO A 53 22.65 51.52 37.73
CA PRO A 53 21.93 50.71 38.71
C PRO A 53 22.56 50.72 40.12
N SER A 54 21.74 50.41 41.12
CA SER A 54 22.10 50.01 42.50
C SER A 54 22.18 48.47 42.61
N SER A 55 23.18 47.79 43.18
CA SER A 55 23.85 47.86 44.52
C SER A 55 22.96 47.35 45.66
N MET A 56 23.34 46.47 46.60
CA MET A 56 24.54 45.65 46.94
C MET A 56 24.02 44.38 47.69
N GLY A 57 24.73 43.33 48.14
CA GLY A 57 26.04 43.18 48.81
C GLY A 57 25.93 43.48 50.33
N ALA A 58 26.41 42.69 51.32
CA ALA A 58 26.92 41.30 51.36
C ALA A 58 27.07 40.81 52.84
N SER A 59 27.23 39.47 53.07
CA SER A 59 27.75 38.83 54.32
C SER A 59 26.81 38.81 55.58
N SER A 60 26.97 38.01 56.66
CA SER A 60 27.97 36.95 57.02
C SER A 60 27.46 35.93 58.09
N ARG A 61 28.03 34.70 58.08
CA ARG A 61 28.34 33.69 59.16
C ARG A 61 27.40 33.33 60.35
N GLN A 62 27.36 32.00 60.61
CA GLN A 62 27.17 31.29 61.91
C GLN A 62 25.79 31.41 62.60
N HIS A 63 25.20 30.40 63.28
CA HIS A 63 25.46 28.95 63.53
C HIS A 63 24.09 28.19 63.48
N SER A 64 23.79 26.94 63.93
CA SER A 64 24.38 25.94 64.86
C SER A 64 23.92 24.50 64.51
N THR A 65 24.24 23.50 65.34
CA THR A 65 23.71 22.10 65.41
C THR A 65 23.61 21.68 66.90
N PRO A 66 23.27 20.43 67.33
CA PRO A 66 22.41 19.33 66.83
C PRO A 66 21.42 18.77 67.92
N VAL A 67 20.88 17.53 67.73
CA VAL A 67 20.30 16.56 68.73
C VAL A 67 18.99 16.93 69.49
N THR A 68 18.18 16.03 70.11
CA THR A 68 18.39 14.60 70.55
C THR A 68 17.08 13.74 70.53
N HIS A 69 17.23 12.43 70.83
CA HIS A 69 16.32 11.33 71.24
C HIS A 69 14.98 11.66 72.01
N ALA A 70 14.02 10.73 72.26
CA ALA A 70 14.14 9.28 72.54
C ALA A 70 12.84 8.42 72.39
N TYR A 71 13.05 7.09 72.30
CA TYR A 71 12.41 5.91 72.93
C TYR A 71 11.12 6.04 73.80
N HIS A 72 10.30 5.01 74.10
CA HIS A 72 10.42 3.52 74.19
C HIS A 72 9.11 2.83 73.69
N HIS A 73 9.07 1.57 73.20
CA HIS A 73 8.87 0.27 73.93
C HIS A 73 7.71 0.25 74.96
N SER A 74 6.94 -0.85 75.18
CA SER A 74 6.97 -2.25 74.67
C SER A 74 5.75 -3.09 75.14
N ASN A 75 5.53 -4.27 74.52
CA ASN A 75 4.86 -5.47 75.07
C ASN A 75 3.34 -5.40 75.39
N SER A 76 2.57 -6.51 75.45
CA SER A 76 2.70 -7.88 74.90
C SER A 76 1.36 -8.66 75.05
N THR A 77 1.32 -9.91 74.55
CA THR A 77 0.54 -11.08 75.07
C THR A 77 -0.99 -11.05 75.12
N GLU A 78 -1.60 -12.10 74.54
CA GLU A 78 -2.76 -12.87 75.08
C GLU A 78 -4.15 -12.17 75.12
N ASP A 79 -5.31 -12.84 74.94
CA ASP A 79 -5.60 -14.22 74.51
C ASP A 79 -7.05 -14.33 73.94
N GLY A 80 -7.44 -15.52 73.46
CA GLY A 80 -8.83 -15.99 73.55
C GLY A 80 -9.80 -15.73 72.39
N VAL A 81 -10.05 -16.78 71.59
CA VAL A 81 -11.24 -16.93 70.73
C VAL A 81 -12.18 -17.95 71.38
N PRO A 82 -13.49 -17.68 71.53
CA PRO A 82 -14.45 -18.67 71.00
C PRO A 82 -15.82 -18.12 70.52
N TRP A 83 -16.26 -18.64 69.36
CA TRP A 83 -17.64 -19.13 69.10
C TRP A 83 -18.78 -18.08 68.92
N SER A 84 -19.88 -18.37 68.20
CA SER A 84 -20.15 -19.45 67.23
C SER A 84 -21.41 -19.18 66.36
N SER A 85 -21.55 -20.02 65.33
CA SER A 85 -22.75 -20.35 64.51
C SER A 85 -22.93 -19.57 63.19
N GLY A 86 -23.07 -20.24 62.03
CA GLY A 86 -22.77 -21.66 61.76
C GLY A 86 -23.19 -22.17 60.39
N SER A 87 -22.62 -23.33 59.98
CA SER A 87 -23.23 -24.41 59.17
C SER A 87 -24.00 -24.04 57.87
N ARG A 88 -23.73 -24.56 56.66
CA ARG A 88 -23.01 -25.75 56.14
C ARG A 88 -22.94 -25.56 54.59
N ASN A 89 -22.14 -26.22 53.75
CA ASN A 89 -21.44 -27.51 53.82
C ASN A 89 -20.05 -27.44 53.14
N THR A 90 -19.10 -28.19 53.70
CA THR A 90 -17.87 -28.70 53.06
C THR A 90 -18.19 -29.96 52.23
N THR A 91 -17.35 -30.59 51.40
CA THR A 91 -15.99 -30.39 50.82
C THR A 91 -15.97 -31.23 49.50
N PHE A 92 -14.92 -31.63 48.76
CA PHE A 92 -13.43 -31.68 48.78
C PHE A 92 -12.98 -31.74 47.30
N SER A 93 -11.72 -31.78 46.84
CA SER A 93 -10.35 -31.73 47.40
C SER A 93 -9.40 -31.32 46.25
N HIS A 94 -8.61 -30.24 46.38
CA HIS A 94 -7.13 -30.24 46.60
C HIS A 94 -6.26 -30.66 45.40
N SER A 95 -5.06 -30.11 45.13
CA SER A 95 -4.28 -28.90 45.55
C SER A 95 -3.14 -28.71 44.49
N SER A 96 -2.08 -27.87 44.54
CA SER A 96 -1.42 -26.88 45.44
C SER A 96 -0.46 -26.05 44.53
N SER A 97 -0.21 -24.73 44.65
CA SER A 97 0.46 -23.92 45.70
C SER A 97 1.95 -24.25 45.91
N TYR A 98 2.94 -23.35 46.12
CA TYR A 98 3.11 -21.88 46.34
C TYR A 98 4.47 -21.42 45.71
N ASP A 99 5.04 -20.18 45.69
CA ASP A 99 4.75 -18.78 46.14
C ASP A 99 5.66 -17.78 45.32
N GLY A 100 5.75 -16.44 45.49
CA GLY A 100 5.10 -15.52 46.45
C GLY A 100 5.52 -14.01 46.49
N GLY A 101 6.54 -13.49 45.76
CA GLY A 101 6.92 -12.05 45.82
C GLY A 101 8.32 -11.70 45.26
N LYS A 102 8.78 -10.42 45.22
CA LYS A 102 8.16 -9.12 45.64
C LYS A 102 8.83 -7.90 44.93
N LEU A 103 8.34 -6.68 45.17
CA LEU A 103 8.64 -5.43 44.43
C LEU A 103 10.03 -4.79 44.69
N GLY A 104 10.49 -3.95 43.75
CA GLY A 104 11.53 -2.92 43.90
C GLY A 104 11.47 -1.90 42.74
N SER A 105 11.89 -0.64 42.96
CA SER A 105 11.60 0.49 42.03
C SER A 105 12.84 1.30 41.57
N SER A 106 12.68 1.97 40.42
CA SER A 106 13.43 3.15 39.91
C SER A 106 14.96 3.06 39.71
N GLN A 107 15.41 3.23 38.46
CA GLN A 107 16.14 4.43 37.98
C GLN A 107 16.55 4.31 36.48
N GLN A 108 16.82 5.44 35.83
CA GLN A 108 17.37 5.50 34.46
C GLN A 108 18.91 5.47 34.49
N SER A 109 19.54 4.78 33.53
CA SER A 109 20.84 5.19 32.95
C SER A 109 21.18 4.36 31.69
N PHE A 110 22.08 4.90 30.86
CA PHE A 110 22.58 4.25 29.63
C PHE A 110 23.65 3.19 29.96
N LEU A 111 23.74 2.12 29.16
CA LEU A 111 24.93 1.84 28.34
C LEU A 111 24.74 0.65 27.36
N GLU A 112 25.65 0.54 26.40
CA GLU A 112 25.75 -0.56 25.43
C GLU A 112 26.42 -1.81 26.04
N ALA A 113 26.02 -3.01 25.63
CA ALA A 113 26.78 -4.24 25.85
C ALA A 113 26.46 -5.30 24.77
N ASP A 114 27.49 -6.00 24.28
CA ASP A 114 27.35 -7.09 23.31
C ASP A 114 26.76 -8.37 23.91
N LEU A 115 25.99 -9.11 23.11
CA LEU A 115 25.60 -10.50 23.40
C LEU A 115 26.40 -11.46 22.53
N SER A 116 27.39 -12.10 23.15
CA SER A 116 28.08 -13.29 22.61
C SER A 116 27.68 -14.51 23.45
N PRO A 117 27.19 -15.61 22.86
CA PRO A 117 26.77 -16.78 23.64
C PRO A 117 27.99 -17.56 24.17
N ILE A 118 27.93 -17.93 25.45
CA ILE A 118 28.95 -18.74 26.12
C ILE A 118 28.75 -20.22 25.76
N ALA A 119 29.85 -20.92 25.46
CA ALA A 119 29.84 -22.36 25.17
C ALA A 119 29.93 -23.21 26.44
N SER A 120 29.43 -24.45 26.37
CA SER A 120 29.80 -25.50 27.33
C SER A 120 29.95 -26.89 26.69
N HIS A 121 30.98 -27.58 27.18
CA HIS A 121 31.39 -28.98 27.06
C HIS A 121 30.25 -30.03 27.05
N ASN A 122 30.43 -31.28 26.59
CA ASN A 122 31.61 -32.00 26.06
C ASN A 122 31.15 -33.30 25.36
N SER A 123 31.88 -33.74 24.33
CA SER A 123 32.34 -35.14 24.20
C SER A 123 33.18 -35.35 22.94
N SER A 124 34.31 -36.03 23.08
CA SER A 124 35.27 -36.32 22.01
C SER A 124 35.28 -37.80 21.64
N TYR A 125 35.28 -38.10 20.34
CA TYR A 125 36.07 -39.19 19.74
C TYR A 125 36.34 -38.82 18.28
N GLY A 126 37.52 -39.17 17.76
CA GLY A 126 37.93 -38.81 16.40
C GLY A 126 38.68 -39.95 15.71
N ALA A 127 38.84 -39.81 14.39
CA ALA A 127 39.72 -40.59 13.56
C ALA A 127 40.16 -39.76 12.35
N GLN A 128 41.34 -40.07 11.80
CA GLN A 128 41.96 -39.41 10.66
C GLN A 128 41.73 -40.21 9.36
N GLU A 129 41.93 -39.50 8.25
CA GLU A 129 42.58 -39.98 7.01
C GLU A 129 41.84 -40.87 5.96
N ASP A 130 42.06 -40.42 4.72
CA ASP A 130 42.50 -41.18 3.54
C ASP A 130 41.56 -41.85 2.50
N THR A 131 41.29 -41.05 1.47
CA THR A 131 41.65 -41.26 0.04
C THR A 131 40.99 -42.35 -0.84
N ASN A 132 41.15 -42.11 -2.16
CA ASN A 132 41.08 -43.04 -3.30
C ASN A 132 39.72 -43.43 -3.90
N VAL A 133 39.30 -42.62 -4.88
CA VAL A 133 39.30 -42.98 -6.32
C VAL A 133 38.95 -44.45 -6.65
N GLY A 134 37.80 -44.65 -7.31
CA GLY A 134 37.43 -45.90 -7.97
C GLY A 134 36.47 -45.68 -9.15
N ILE A 135 36.98 -45.76 -10.38
CA ILE A 135 36.19 -45.67 -11.62
C ILE A 135 35.91 -47.09 -12.12
N LEU A 136 34.65 -47.43 -12.49
CA LEU A 136 34.29 -48.19 -13.72
C LEU A 136 32.80 -48.58 -13.81
N GLY A 137 32.11 -48.04 -14.83
CA GLY A 137 31.70 -48.81 -16.01
C GLY A 137 30.68 -49.96 -15.93
N CYS A 138 29.53 -49.73 -16.59
CA CYS A 138 28.80 -50.68 -17.47
C CYS A 138 27.91 -51.79 -16.87
N GLY A 139 26.69 -51.91 -17.42
CA GLY A 139 25.76 -53.05 -17.24
C GLY A 139 24.41 -52.78 -17.95
N TYR A 140 23.88 -53.74 -18.71
CA TYR A 140 22.68 -53.58 -19.58
C TYR A 140 21.62 -54.67 -19.30
N ASN A 141 20.43 -54.54 -19.92
CA ASN A 141 19.28 -55.48 -19.97
C ASN A 141 18.27 -55.44 -18.78
N GLY A 142 16.98 -55.76 -18.96
CA GLY A 142 16.26 -55.94 -20.24
C GLY A 142 14.93 -56.74 -20.22
N SER A 143 13.83 -56.14 -19.75
CA SER A 143 12.42 -56.50 -20.12
C SER A 143 11.91 -57.93 -19.71
N PRO A 144 10.71 -58.40 -20.16
CA PRO A 144 9.38 -58.04 -19.64
C PRO A 144 8.49 -59.26 -19.28
N LEU A 145 7.17 -59.06 -19.01
CA LEU A 145 5.97 -59.95 -19.15
C LEU A 145 4.86 -59.55 -18.12
N THR A 146 3.65 -60.15 -18.11
CA THR A 146 2.38 -59.68 -18.74
C THR A 146 1.15 -60.37 -18.09
N HIS A 147 -0.10 -59.96 -18.44
CA HIS A 147 -1.41 -60.59 -18.08
C HIS A 147 -1.93 -60.38 -16.63
N SER A 148 -3.24 -60.36 -16.30
CA SER A 148 -4.51 -60.29 -17.09
C SER A 148 -5.73 -59.88 -16.21
N SER A 149 -6.83 -59.42 -16.84
CA SER A 149 -8.18 -59.19 -16.24
C SER A 149 -9.09 -60.44 -16.41
N PRO A 150 -10.36 -60.59 -15.87
CA PRO A 150 -11.53 -59.80 -16.36
C PRO A 150 -12.85 -59.70 -15.48
N TYR A 151 -13.82 -58.88 -15.95
CA TYR A 151 -15.30 -58.90 -15.69
C TYR A 151 -15.85 -58.60 -14.25
N ASN A 152 -17.11 -58.19 -14.01
CA ASN A 152 -18.34 -58.09 -14.84
C ASN A 152 -19.31 -56.93 -14.41
N THR A 153 -20.42 -56.68 -15.14
CA THR A 153 -21.47 -55.64 -14.84
C THR A 153 -22.90 -56.24 -14.68
N PRO A 154 -23.93 -55.45 -14.28
CA PRO A 154 -24.92 -54.96 -15.28
C PRO A 154 -25.59 -53.57 -15.01
N GLY A 155 -26.36 -53.06 -15.99
CA GLY A 155 -27.21 -51.84 -15.92
C GLY A 155 -28.71 -52.12 -15.60
N PRO A 156 -29.69 -51.21 -15.92
CA PRO A 156 -30.09 -50.95 -17.33
C PRO A 156 -30.81 -49.61 -17.74
N GLN A 157 -30.64 -49.21 -19.02
CA GLN A 157 -31.62 -48.57 -19.97
C GLN A 157 -32.31 -47.22 -19.61
N TYR A 158 -32.80 -46.36 -20.52
CA TYR A 158 -33.12 -46.38 -21.98
C TYR A 158 -32.48 -45.14 -22.71
N GLY A 159 -32.41 -45.00 -24.04
CA GLY A 159 -32.71 -45.90 -25.17
C GLY A 159 -33.09 -45.17 -26.49
N LYS A 160 -32.67 -45.71 -27.67
CA LYS A 160 -33.00 -45.33 -29.08
C LYS A 160 -32.30 -44.08 -29.66
N HIS A 161 -31.90 -44.00 -30.96
CA HIS A 161 -31.91 -45.00 -32.05
C HIS A 161 -30.82 -44.73 -33.14
N ARG A 162 -30.12 -45.81 -33.57
CA ARG A 162 -29.73 -46.24 -34.96
C ARG A 162 -29.33 -45.22 -36.06
N SER A 163 -28.37 -45.51 -36.98
CA SER A 163 -27.45 -46.66 -37.14
C SER A 163 -26.49 -46.54 -38.34
N SER A 164 -25.32 -47.23 -38.26
CA SER A 164 -24.52 -47.85 -39.37
C SER A 164 -23.89 -46.93 -40.46
N LYS A 165 -22.70 -47.19 -41.02
CA LYS A 165 -21.63 -48.22 -40.90
C LYS A 165 -20.31 -47.52 -41.37
N SER A 166 -19.14 -47.63 -40.72
CA SER A 166 -18.07 -48.65 -40.93
C SER A 166 -17.72 -48.93 -42.41
N SER A 167 -16.48 -49.03 -42.88
CA SER A 167 -15.15 -49.25 -42.24
C SER A 167 -14.02 -48.99 -43.27
N SER A 168 -12.98 -48.19 -42.98
CA SER A 168 -11.62 -48.59 -42.49
C SER A 168 -10.56 -48.92 -43.56
N CYS A 169 -9.29 -48.61 -43.25
CA CYS A 169 -8.05 -49.06 -43.93
C CYS A 169 -7.79 -48.50 -45.36
N HIS A 170 -6.55 -48.44 -45.88
CA HIS A 170 -5.22 -48.04 -45.35
C HIS A 170 -4.23 -47.99 -46.54
N SER A 171 -3.03 -47.38 -46.36
CA SER A 171 -1.80 -47.62 -47.15
C SER A 171 -1.56 -46.95 -48.54
N SER A 172 -0.27 -46.68 -48.77
CA SER A 172 0.53 -46.77 -50.03
C SER A 172 0.54 -45.69 -51.14
N TYR A 173 1.68 -44.95 -51.16
CA TYR A 173 2.61 -44.68 -52.28
C TYR A 173 2.26 -43.80 -53.51
N ASN A 174 3.09 -42.75 -53.66
CA ASN A 174 3.86 -42.28 -54.84
C ASN A 174 3.39 -42.58 -56.28
N SER A 175 3.15 -41.50 -57.05
CA SER A 175 3.80 -41.21 -58.37
C SER A 175 3.27 -39.86 -58.90
N THR A 176 4.05 -38.77 -58.95
CA THR A 176 5.11 -38.37 -59.93
C THR A 176 4.64 -38.11 -61.37
N SER A 177 4.86 -36.86 -61.84
CA SER A 177 5.02 -36.43 -63.25
C SER A 177 3.77 -36.43 -64.17
N SER A 178 3.65 -35.63 -65.24
CA SER A 178 4.26 -34.32 -65.59
C SER A 178 3.68 -33.73 -66.91
N PHE A 179 3.95 -32.44 -67.14
CA PHE A 179 4.19 -31.78 -68.45
C PHE A 179 3.06 -31.25 -69.38
N TYR A 180 3.37 -30.04 -69.90
CA TYR A 180 2.96 -29.30 -71.11
C TYR A 180 1.58 -28.59 -71.28
N ARG A 181 1.71 -27.24 -71.37
CA ARG A 181 1.10 -26.20 -72.25
C ARG A 181 0.05 -26.62 -73.32
N SER A 182 -0.84 -25.74 -73.80
CA SER A 182 -0.73 -24.27 -73.98
C SER A 182 -2.06 -23.47 -74.01
N ASP A 183 -1.92 -22.12 -74.08
CA ASP A 183 -2.84 -21.08 -74.61
C ASP A 183 -4.17 -20.75 -73.88
N GLY A 184 -4.66 -19.48 -74.01
CA GLY A 184 -5.98 -19.12 -73.46
C GLY A 184 -6.44 -17.64 -73.44
N LEU A 185 -5.77 -16.75 -72.67
CA LEU A 185 -6.26 -15.39 -72.28
C LEU A 185 -7.58 -15.39 -71.45
N PRO A 186 -8.06 -14.25 -70.87
CA PRO A 186 -7.46 -12.92 -70.73
C PRO A 186 -7.19 -12.50 -69.26
N LYS A 187 -6.68 -11.28 -69.05
CA LYS A 187 -6.45 -10.68 -67.72
C LYS A 187 -7.72 -10.06 -67.13
N SER A 188 -8.43 -10.79 -66.29
CA SER A 188 -9.38 -10.23 -65.30
C SER A 188 -9.38 -11.08 -64.02
N PHE A 189 -9.90 -10.55 -62.91
CA PHE A 189 -9.86 -11.15 -61.57
C PHE A 189 -8.47 -11.33 -60.92
N SER A 190 -7.49 -10.49 -61.27
CA SER A 190 -6.31 -10.26 -60.43
C SER A 190 -6.63 -9.29 -59.27
N SER A 191 -7.58 -9.67 -58.40
CA SER A 191 -7.97 -8.92 -57.21
C SER A 191 -8.17 -9.80 -55.96
N ARG A 192 -7.42 -10.90 -55.87
CA ARG A 192 -7.10 -11.45 -54.55
C ARG A 192 -6.31 -10.39 -53.79
N SER A 193 -6.91 -9.81 -52.76
CA SER A 193 -6.16 -9.02 -51.79
C SER A 193 -5.07 -9.90 -51.20
N SER A 194 -3.87 -9.33 -51.03
CA SER A 194 -2.74 -10.00 -50.40
C SER A 194 -3.04 -10.16 -48.91
N SER A 195 -3.76 -11.21 -48.55
CA SER A 195 -3.80 -11.71 -47.18
C SER A 195 -2.37 -12.00 -46.76
N SER A 196 -1.81 -11.12 -45.92
CA SER A 196 -0.43 -11.23 -45.43
C SER A 196 -0.28 -12.55 -44.68
N TRP A 197 0.33 -13.53 -45.36
CA TRP A 197 0.75 -14.79 -44.76
C TRP A 197 1.97 -14.49 -43.89
N VAL A 198 1.71 -14.36 -42.59
CA VAL A 198 2.73 -14.34 -41.55
C VAL A 198 3.42 -15.71 -41.54
N CYS A 199 4.75 -15.76 -41.50
CA CYS A 199 5.45 -17.03 -41.32
C CYS A 199 5.29 -17.49 -39.85
N PRO A 200 4.87 -18.74 -39.57
CA PRO A 200 4.76 -19.23 -38.20
C PRO A 200 6.07 -19.11 -37.41
N ALA A 201 7.21 -19.28 -38.07
CA ALA A 201 8.53 -19.13 -37.44
C ALA A 201 8.81 -17.71 -36.94
N ASP A 202 8.29 -16.66 -37.61
CA ASP A 202 8.44 -15.27 -37.15
C ASP A 202 7.70 -15.07 -35.81
N VAL A 203 6.54 -15.70 -35.65
CA VAL A 203 5.74 -15.66 -34.42
C VAL A 203 6.43 -16.44 -33.30
N GLU A 204 6.94 -17.63 -33.60
CA GLU A 204 7.67 -18.48 -32.65
C GLU A 204 8.94 -17.77 -32.12
N GLN A 205 9.75 -17.18 -33.02
CA GLN A 205 10.92 -16.39 -32.64
C GLN A 205 10.52 -15.17 -31.79
N ALA A 206 9.47 -14.44 -32.17
CA ALA A 206 8.98 -13.28 -31.40
C ALA A 206 8.43 -13.68 -30.01
N VAL A 207 7.86 -14.89 -29.86
CA VAL A 207 7.46 -15.46 -28.57
C VAL A 207 8.71 -15.74 -27.72
N LEU A 208 9.71 -16.44 -28.26
CA LEU A 208 10.95 -16.77 -27.55
C LEU A 208 11.69 -15.51 -27.06
N GLU A 209 11.83 -14.50 -27.92
CA GLU A 209 12.41 -13.20 -27.57
C GLU A 209 11.61 -12.47 -26.48
N HIS A 210 10.28 -12.53 -26.52
CA HIS A 210 9.43 -11.84 -25.55
C HIS A 210 9.55 -12.40 -24.12
N PHE A 211 9.81 -13.70 -23.96
CA PHE A 211 10.13 -14.30 -22.65
C PHE A 211 11.64 -14.34 -22.33
N GLY A 212 12.50 -14.05 -23.32
CA GLY A 212 13.96 -14.08 -23.19
C GLY A 212 14.61 -12.85 -22.57
N LYS A 213 13.82 -11.88 -22.09
CA LYS A 213 14.26 -10.54 -21.63
C LYS A 213 14.95 -10.56 -20.26
N LYS A 214 16.07 -11.28 -20.14
CA LYS A 214 16.85 -11.45 -18.90
C LYS A 214 18.32 -11.05 -19.07
N TYR A 215 18.95 -10.65 -17.97
CA TYR A 215 20.39 -10.47 -17.84
C TYR A 215 20.87 -11.11 -16.53
N GLU A 216 21.90 -11.94 -16.59
CA GLU A 216 22.54 -12.60 -15.44
C GLU A 216 23.92 -11.98 -15.19
N PHE A 217 24.17 -11.51 -13.98
CA PHE A 217 25.49 -11.03 -13.59
C PHE A 217 26.44 -12.20 -13.34
N LYS A 218 27.66 -12.08 -13.86
CA LYS A 218 28.70 -13.13 -13.82
C LYS A 218 29.93 -12.59 -13.09
N PRO A 219 30.02 -12.75 -11.75
CA PRO A 219 31.21 -12.35 -11.01
C PRO A 219 32.46 -13.07 -11.53
N PRO A 220 33.67 -12.54 -11.28
CA PRO A 220 34.90 -13.30 -11.52
C PRO A 220 35.01 -14.47 -10.54
N ALA A 221 36.01 -15.35 -10.69
CA ALA A 221 36.12 -16.58 -9.90
C ALA A 221 36.29 -16.33 -8.40
N GLU A 222 36.93 -15.21 -8.04
CA GLU A 222 37.15 -14.69 -6.70
C GLU A 222 35.95 -13.89 -6.13
N GLY A 223 34.89 -13.69 -6.92
CA GLY A 223 33.72 -12.86 -6.53
C GLY A 223 33.95 -11.36 -6.69
N TRP A 224 32.93 -10.56 -6.35
CA TRP A 224 33.09 -9.13 -6.12
C TRP A 224 33.12 -8.84 -4.62
N THR A 225 34.03 -7.97 -4.20
CA THR A 225 34.28 -7.65 -2.79
C THR A 225 33.81 -6.24 -2.45
N LEU A 226 33.05 -6.08 -1.38
CA LEU A 226 32.72 -4.75 -0.85
C LEU A 226 33.99 -4.04 -0.34
N PRO A 227 34.12 -2.71 -0.49
CA PRO A 227 35.13 -1.93 0.21
C PRO A 227 34.91 -1.99 1.73
N ASP A 228 35.91 -1.63 2.53
CA ASP A 228 35.78 -1.56 3.98
C ASP A 228 34.56 -0.76 4.42
N ALA A 229 33.82 -1.26 5.42
CA ALA A 229 32.55 -0.68 5.86
C ALA A 229 32.68 0.80 6.30
N GLU A 230 33.86 1.23 6.73
CA GLU A 230 34.15 2.61 7.11
C GLU A 230 34.23 3.58 5.92
N MET A 231 34.40 3.10 4.69
CA MET A 231 34.44 3.91 3.47
C MET A 231 33.03 4.31 2.97
N LEU A 232 31.98 3.69 3.49
CA LEU A 232 30.61 3.96 3.06
C LEU A 232 30.17 5.38 3.45
N PHE A 233 29.49 6.06 2.54
CA PHE A 233 28.94 7.42 2.74
C PHE A 233 29.99 8.48 3.14
N LYS A 234 31.23 8.35 2.65
CA LYS A 234 32.31 9.36 2.84
C LYS A 234 32.45 10.29 1.63
N ASP A 235 32.56 9.69 0.44
CA ASP A 235 32.72 10.38 -0.84
C ASP A 235 31.48 11.20 -1.20
N ASP A 236 31.70 12.33 -1.88
CA ASP A 236 30.62 13.11 -2.50
C ASP A 236 29.90 12.30 -3.59
N LEU A 237 28.65 12.67 -3.85
CA LEU A 237 27.84 12.09 -4.92
C LEU A 237 28.56 12.24 -6.27
N TRP A 238 28.81 11.12 -6.94
CA TRP A 238 29.52 11.06 -8.21
C TRP A 238 28.60 10.63 -9.35
N THR A 239 28.90 11.09 -10.57
CA THR A 239 28.18 10.70 -11.79
C THR A 239 29.04 9.80 -12.69
N SER A 240 28.40 9.13 -13.65
CA SER A 240 29.10 8.27 -14.62
C SER A 240 28.61 8.56 -16.04
N ASN A 241 29.51 9.09 -16.88
CA ASN A 241 29.19 9.64 -18.20
C ASN A 241 28.55 8.60 -19.15
N ILE A 242 28.89 7.31 -19.01
CA ILE A 242 28.33 6.22 -19.82
C ILE A 242 26.86 5.95 -19.47
N PHE A 243 26.53 5.89 -18.17
CA PHE A 243 25.16 5.69 -17.70
C PHE A 243 24.30 6.93 -17.92
N GLN A 244 24.85 8.13 -17.66
CA GLN A 244 24.18 9.39 -17.95
C GLN A 244 23.92 9.61 -19.45
N LYS A 245 24.72 9.00 -20.33
CA LYS A 245 24.41 8.93 -21.77
C LYS A 245 23.20 8.02 -22.03
N LEU A 246 23.12 6.84 -21.42
CA LEU A 246 21.94 5.96 -21.54
C LEU A 246 20.66 6.63 -21.02
N LYS A 247 20.73 7.39 -19.92
CA LYS A 247 19.61 8.18 -19.37
C LYS A 247 19.08 9.19 -20.37
N ARG A 248 19.96 10.02 -20.95
CA ARG A 248 19.58 11.01 -21.99
C ARG A 248 18.97 10.33 -23.21
N GLU A 249 19.65 9.32 -23.78
CA GLU A 249 19.15 8.58 -24.95
C GLU A 249 17.80 7.90 -24.72
N LEU A 250 17.48 7.48 -23.49
CA LEU A 250 16.15 6.93 -23.17
C LEU A 250 15.10 8.04 -23.00
N ASN A 251 15.44 9.12 -22.30
CA ASN A 251 14.52 10.22 -22.06
C ASN A 251 14.22 11.00 -23.37
N GLU A 252 15.15 11.04 -24.33
CA GLU A 252 14.97 11.48 -25.73
C GLU A 252 14.01 10.59 -26.55
N VAL A 253 13.76 9.35 -26.10
CA VAL A 253 12.76 8.44 -26.70
C VAL A 253 11.43 8.53 -25.96
N LYS A 254 11.45 8.63 -24.63
CA LYS A 254 10.24 8.88 -23.81
C LYS A 254 9.57 10.21 -24.18
N SER A 255 10.34 11.28 -24.39
CA SER A 255 9.82 12.63 -24.65
C SER A 255 9.01 12.75 -25.94
N GLN A 256 9.21 11.82 -26.89
CA GLN A 256 8.41 11.73 -28.13
C GLN A 256 6.95 11.35 -27.86
N LEU A 257 6.61 10.94 -26.64
CA LEU A 257 5.25 10.64 -26.19
C LEU A 257 4.53 11.83 -25.55
N ASN A 258 5.23 12.96 -25.32
CA ASN A 258 4.73 14.03 -24.45
C ASN A 258 3.43 14.70 -24.94
N ASP A 259 3.20 14.75 -26.25
CA ASP A 259 2.04 15.38 -26.90
C ASP A 259 0.92 14.38 -27.27
N PHE A 260 1.07 13.08 -26.95
CA PHE A 260 0.02 12.11 -27.21
C PHE A 260 -1.09 12.20 -26.15
N SER A 261 -2.35 12.25 -26.58
CA SER A 261 -3.50 12.03 -25.67
C SER A 261 -3.33 10.69 -24.96
N LEU A 262 -3.39 10.70 -23.63
CA LEU A 262 -3.21 9.49 -22.84
C LEU A 262 -4.27 8.45 -23.19
N ASP A 263 -5.52 8.84 -23.38
CA ASP A 263 -6.58 7.86 -23.62
C ASP A 263 -6.46 7.19 -24.99
N GLU A 264 -6.17 7.95 -26.06
CA GLU A 264 -5.93 7.36 -27.39
C GLU A 264 -4.67 6.48 -27.42
N TRP A 265 -3.60 6.94 -26.77
CA TRP A 265 -2.34 6.21 -26.67
C TRP A 265 -2.48 4.94 -25.82
N HIS A 266 -3.21 4.99 -24.71
CA HIS A 266 -3.56 3.82 -23.91
C HIS A 266 -4.46 2.85 -24.67
N ARG A 267 -5.38 3.34 -25.52
CA ARG A 267 -6.22 2.51 -26.40
C ARG A 267 -5.38 1.74 -27.43
N HIS A 268 -4.40 2.41 -28.04
CA HIS A 268 -3.44 1.80 -28.98
C HIS A 268 -2.49 0.82 -28.29
N THR A 269 -1.76 1.26 -27.27
CA THR A 269 -0.77 0.43 -26.57
C THR A 269 -1.39 -0.76 -25.84
N ARG A 270 -2.66 -0.68 -25.41
CA ARG A 270 -3.43 -1.84 -24.89
C ARG A 270 -3.75 -2.87 -25.97
N PHE A 271 -3.92 -2.46 -27.22
CA PHE A 271 -4.04 -3.38 -28.37
C PHE A 271 -2.66 -3.96 -28.75
N MET A 272 -1.62 -3.14 -28.77
CA MET A 272 -0.26 -3.54 -29.16
C MET A 272 0.50 -4.37 -28.12
N ASN A 273 0.11 -4.30 -26.84
CA ASN A 273 0.67 -5.13 -25.76
C ASN A 273 0.60 -6.62 -26.14
N LYS A 274 1.75 -7.23 -26.39
CA LYS A 274 1.88 -8.63 -26.82
C LYS A 274 1.38 -9.63 -25.78
N ALA A 275 1.48 -9.29 -24.49
CA ALA A 275 0.98 -10.09 -23.38
C ALA A 275 -0.50 -9.81 -23.02
N GLY A 276 -1.18 -8.92 -23.76
CA GLY A 276 -2.49 -8.38 -23.38
C GLY A 276 -3.66 -9.38 -23.32
N ASP A 277 -3.48 -10.61 -23.80
CA ASP A 277 -4.48 -11.69 -23.69
C ASP A 277 -4.31 -12.55 -22.42
N ILE A 278 -3.11 -12.54 -21.78
CA ILE A 278 -2.78 -13.43 -20.64
C ILE A 278 -3.72 -13.22 -19.46
N ILE A 279 -3.90 -11.98 -18.97
CA ILE A 279 -4.71 -11.70 -17.78
C ILE A 279 -6.19 -12.04 -18.01
N ARG A 280 -6.68 -11.90 -19.24
CA ARG A 280 -8.05 -12.32 -19.59
C ARG A 280 -8.16 -13.84 -19.52
N ARG A 281 -7.30 -14.57 -20.24
CA ARG A 281 -7.27 -16.04 -20.21
C ARG A 281 -7.06 -16.59 -18.79
N LEU A 282 -6.22 -15.96 -17.98
CA LEU A 282 -6.01 -16.33 -16.58
C LEU A 282 -7.33 -16.28 -15.78
N ARG A 283 -8.17 -15.27 -16.01
CA ARG A 283 -9.50 -15.15 -15.39
C ARG A 283 -10.51 -16.15 -15.94
N ASP A 284 -10.44 -16.45 -17.23
CA ASP A 284 -11.40 -17.30 -17.95
C ASP A 284 -11.11 -18.81 -17.79
N GLU A 285 -9.84 -19.21 -17.70
CA GLU A 285 -9.37 -20.62 -17.80
C GLU A 285 -8.72 -21.17 -16.52
N VAL A 286 -8.08 -20.31 -15.71
CA VAL A 286 -7.39 -20.70 -14.46
C VAL A 286 -8.19 -20.25 -13.23
N ASP A 287 -8.88 -19.11 -13.34
CA ASP A 287 -9.78 -18.55 -12.33
C ASP A 287 -9.15 -18.43 -10.92
N PRO A 288 -7.93 -17.85 -10.76
CA PRO A 288 -7.28 -17.74 -9.45
C PRO A 288 -7.87 -16.58 -8.63
N GLU A 289 -7.56 -16.61 -7.33
CA GLU A 289 -8.01 -15.68 -6.28
C GLU A 289 -7.90 -14.19 -6.63
N PHE A 290 -6.71 -13.69 -7.01
CA PHE A 290 -6.47 -12.25 -7.25
C PHE A 290 -5.72 -11.96 -8.58
N PRO A 291 -6.39 -12.11 -9.75
CA PRO A 291 -5.75 -12.09 -11.07
C PRO A 291 -5.44 -10.66 -11.55
N THR A 292 -4.33 -10.10 -11.05
CA THR A 292 -3.80 -8.77 -11.41
C THR A 292 -2.61 -8.87 -12.36
N GLN A 293 -2.11 -7.73 -12.87
CA GLN A 293 -0.85 -7.72 -13.63
C GLN A 293 0.36 -8.05 -12.73
N ALA A 294 0.39 -7.56 -11.49
CA ALA A 294 1.44 -7.85 -10.51
C ALA A 294 1.51 -9.37 -10.18
N TRP A 295 0.35 -10.01 -9.98
CA TRP A 295 0.23 -11.46 -9.80
C TRP A 295 0.95 -12.24 -10.90
N CYS A 296 0.78 -11.82 -12.15
CA CYS A 296 1.40 -12.47 -13.32
C CYS A 296 2.93 -12.26 -13.35
N LYS A 297 3.41 -11.04 -13.07
CA LYS A 297 4.85 -10.74 -13.01
C LYS A 297 5.55 -11.59 -11.95
N PHE A 298 4.95 -11.73 -10.77
CA PHE A 298 5.50 -12.58 -9.71
C PHE A 298 5.50 -14.04 -10.12
N TYR A 299 4.38 -14.56 -10.64
CA TYR A 299 4.26 -15.96 -11.06
C TYR A 299 5.33 -16.31 -12.11
N GLU A 300 5.58 -15.39 -13.05
CA GLU A 300 6.61 -15.48 -14.07
C GLU A 300 8.04 -15.45 -13.47
N ASN A 301 8.32 -14.57 -12.50
CA ASN A 301 9.61 -14.54 -11.80
C ASN A 301 9.85 -15.85 -11.02
N VAL A 302 8.95 -16.22 -10.10
CA VAL A 302 9.10 -17.40 -9.22
C VAL A 302 9.08 -18.72 -10.01
N SER A 303 8.38 -18.78 -11.15
CA SER A 303 8.38 -19.96 -12.02
C SER A 303 9.59 -20.08 -12.95
N SER A 304 10.43 -19.05 -13.06
CA SER A 304 11.56 -19.00 -14.00
C SER A 304 12.91 -18.62 -13.37
N THR A 305 13.00 -18.64 -12.04
CA THR A 305 14.20 -18.40 -11.22
C THR A 305 14.09 -19.24 -9.93
N ALA A 306 15.19 -19.42 -9.20
CA ALA A 306 15.21 -20.20 -7.95
C ALA A 306 14.81 -19.36 -6.71
N LEU A 307 13.77 -18.51 -6.83
CA LEU A 307 13.35 -17.60 -5.76
C LEU A 307 12.78 -18.31 -4.52
N VAL A 308 12.18 -19.50 -4.66
CA VAL A 308 11.94 -20.40 -3.52
C VAL A 308 13.19 -21.28 -3.35
N PRO A 309 13.99 -21.13 -2.28
CA PRO A 309 15.24 -21.86 -2.16
C PRO A 309 15.01 -23.38 -2.04
N LYS A 310 15.91 -24.18 -2.60
CA LYS A 310 15.81 -25.65 -2.52
C LYS A 310 15.72 -26.15 -1.08
N THR A 311 16.43 -25.51 -0.15
CA THR A 311 16.39 -25.82 1.29
C THR A 311 15.01 -25.65 1.93
N ALA A 312 14.17 -24.72 1.43
CA ALA A 312 12.79 -24.56 1.90
C ALA A 312 11.88 -25.68 1.37
N ILE A 313 12.13 -26.15 0.14
CA ILE A 313 11.42 -27.27 -0.50
C ILE A 313 11.80 -28.59 0.17
N ASP A 314 13.11 -28.87 0.31
CA ASP A 314 13.65 -30.09 0.91
C ASP A 314 13.18 -30.25 2.38
N ASN A 315 13.15 -29.15 3.14
CA ASN A 315 12.64 -29.14 4.53
C ASN A 315 11.11 -29.02 4.64
N SER A 316 10.39 -28.82 3.53
CA SER A 316 8.95 -28.56 3.49
C SER A 316 8.47 -27.41 4.38
N VAL A 317 9.30 -26.37 4.57
CA VAL A 317 8.98 -25.17 5.37
C VAL A 317 9.46 -23.92 4.65
N LEU A 318 8.59 -22.92 4.52
CA LEU A 318 8.88 -21.63 3.90
C LEU A 318 8.35 -20.48 4.77
N ASN A 319 9.21 -19.53 5.12
CA ASN A 319 8.80 -18.25 5.71
C ASN A 319 9.14 -17.11 4.74
N THR A 320 8.19 -16.21 4.49
CA THR A 320 8.37 -15.09 3.56
C THR A 320 7.95 -13.73 4.11
N ILE A 321 8.64 -12.67 3.74
CA ILE A 321 8.21 -11.28 3.98
C ILE A 321 7.93 -10.60 2.65
N HIS A 322 6.83 -9.86 2.57
CA HIS A 322 6.47 -9.08 1.38
C HIS A 322 6.43 -7.58 1.71
N LEU A 323 7.31 -6.81 1.06
CA LEU A 323 7.49 -5.38 1.27
C LEU A 323 6.71 -4.57 0.23
N CYS A 324 6.03 -3.52 0.67
CA CYS A 324 5.21 -2.64 -0.17
C CYS A 324 4.13 -3.40 -0.98
N GLU A 325 3.56 -4.44 -0.37
CA GLU A 325 2.87 -5.56 -1.06
C GLU A 325 1.42 -5.27 -1.48
N ALA A 326 0.84 -4.12 -1.09
CA ALA A 326 -0.58 -3.85 -1.33
C ALA A 326 -0.95 -3.99 -2.83
N PRO A 327 -2.01 -4.74 -3.18
CA PRO A 327 -3.06 -5.26 -2.29
C PRO A 327 -2.87 -6.71 -1.78
N GLY A 328 -1.73 -7.37 -2.03
CA GLY A 328 -1.53 -8.81 -1.78
C GLY A 328 -1.39 -9.67 -3.04
N ALA A 329 -0.90 -9.07 -4.13
CA ALA A 329 -0.83 -9.70 -5.44
C ALA A 329 0.32 -10.70 -5.62
N PHE A 330 1.44 -10.55 -4.90
CA PHE A 330 2.53 -11.53 -4.91
C PHE A 330 2.24 -12.65 -3.91
N ILE A 331 1.63 -12.35 -2.76
CA ILE A 331 1.20 -13.35 -1.77
C ILE A 331 0.25 -14.38 -2.42
N THR A 332 -0.83 -13.92 -3.05
CA THR A 332 -1.81 -14.80 -3.74
C THR A 332 -1.25 -15.49 -4.98
N SER A 333 -0.15 -15.00 -5.55
CA SER A 333 0.57 -15.63 -6.67
C SER A 333 1.54 -16.72 -6.19
N LEU A 334 2.26 -16.45 -5.09
CA LEU A 334 3.09 -17.42 -4.40
C LEU A 334 2.25 -18.58 -3.88
N ASN A 335 1.09 -18.33 -3.28
CA ASN A 335 0.17 -19.37 -2.85
C ASN A 335 -0.13 -20.37 -3.98
N HIS A 336 -0.62 -19.87 -5.11
CA HIS A 336 -0.97 -20.67 -6.29
C HIS A 336 0.24 -21.48 -6.83
N PHE A 337 1.44 -20.88 -6.82
CA PHE A 337 2.68 -21.56 -7.20
C PHE A 337 3.01 -22.73 -6.25
N LEU A 338 2.93 -22.49 -4.94
CA LEU A 338 3.20 -23.50 -3.92
C LEU A 338 2.15 -24.62 -3.95
N THR A 339 0.86 -24.31 -4.08
CA THR A 339 -0.20 -25.32 -4.23
C THR A 339 0.03 -26.24 -5.45
N LEU A 340 0.48 -25.68 -6.58
CA LEU A 340 0.67 -26.45 -7.82
C LEU A 340 1.98 -27.25 -7.90
N ARG A 341 3.01 -26.89 -7.13
CA ARG A 341 4.37 -27.48 -7.25
C ARG A 341 4.93 -28.06 -5.95
N HIS A 342 4.51 -27.55 -4.79
CA HIS A 342 5.03 -27.90 -3.47
C HIS A 342 3.89 -28.06 -2.42
N PRO A 343 2.84 -28.88 -2.69
CA PRO A 343 1.60 -28.89 -1.88
C PRO A 343 1.76 -29.33 -0.42
N ASN A 344 2.92 -29.89 -0.05
CA ASN A 344 3.24 -30.30 1.33
C ASN A 344 3.98 -29.21 2.14
N ILE A 345 4.28 -28.05 1.53
CA ILE A 345 5.10 -27.02 2.17
C ILE A 345 4.29 -26.26 3.23
N THR A 346 4.80 -26.21 4.46
CA THR A 346 4.24 -25.34 5.50
C THR A 346 4.73 -23.93 5.26
N TRP A 347 3.84 -23.04 4.81
CA TRP A 347 4.16 -21.66 4.48
C TRP A 347 3.61 -20.68 5.53
N LYS A 348 4.47 -19.82 6.06
CA LYS A 348 4.10 -18.62 6.81
C LYS A 348 4.51 -17.37 6.03
N TRP A 349 3.70 -16.33 6.10
CA TRP A 349 4.04 -15.03 5.53
C TRP A 349 3.70 -13.88 6.48
N LEU A 350 4.46 -12.79 6.37
CA LEU A 350 4.12 -11.45 6.87
C LEU A 350 4.24 -10.45 5.72
N ALA A 351 3.52 -9.33 5.82
CA ALA A 351 3.55 -8.27 4.83
C ALA A 351 3.54 -6.87 5.44
N THR A 352 4.03 -5.89 4.68
CA THR A 352 3.95 -4.48 5.04
C THR A 352 3.66 -3.61 3.83
N THR A 353 3.04 -2.46 4.08
CA THR A 353 2.60 -1.45 3.10
C THR A 353 2.22 -0.20 3.89
N LEU A 354 2.19 0.98 3.25
CA LEU A 354 1.47 2.15 3.77
C LEU A 354 0.07 1.71 4.20
N ASN A 355 -0.28 1.99 5.44
CA ASN A 355 -1.50 1.49 6.08
C ASN A 355 -2.74 2.16 5.46
N PRO A 356 -3.66 1.41 4.81
CA PRO A 356 -4.89 1.96 4.23
C PRO A 356 -5.90 2.44 5.29
N TYR A 357 -5.63 2.16 6.56
CA TYR A 357 -6.44 2.54 7.72
C TYR A 357 -5.81 3.67 8.56
N TYR A 358 -4.60 4.14 8.22
CA TYR A 358 -4.03 5.32 8.86
C TYR A 358 -4.45 6.56 8.07
N GLU A 359 -5.40 7.32 8.62
CA GLU A 359 -6.08 8.43 7.95
C GLU A 359 -5.15 9.59 7.56
N GLY A 360 -3.96 9.66 8.17
CA GLY A 360 -2.92 10.61 7.76
C GLY A 360 -2.21 10.26 6.44
N ASN A 361 -2.34 9.04 5.91
CA ASN A 361 -1.75 8.65 4.62
C ASN A 361 -2.57 9.25 3.45
N PRO A 362 -1.94 9.95 2.48
CA PRO A 362 -2.63 10.41 1.28
C PRO A 362 -3.02 9.27 0.32
N LEU A 363 -4.23 9.35 -0.22
CA LEU A 363 -4.71 8.43 -1.28
C LEU A 363 -3.86 8.47 -2.56
N SER A 364 -3.14 9.57 -2.79
CA SER A 364 -2.22 9.72 -3.92
C SER A 364 -0.94 8.89 -3.80
N THR A 365 -0.54 8.48 -2.58
CA THR A 365 0.71 7.75 -2.33
C THR A 365 0.51 6.28 -1.98
N MET A 366 -0.64 5.89 -1.41
CA MET A 366 -0.92 4.52 -0.99
C MET A 366 -1.86 3.76 -1.93
N ILE A 367 -1.67 2.43 -2.04
CA ILE A 367 -2.66 1.55 -2.67
C ILE A 367 -3.76 1.27 -1.64
N ASN A 368 -4.97 1.76 -1.95
CA ASN A 368 -6.15 1.74 -1.08
C ASN A 368 -7.06 0.51 -1.30
N ASP A 369 -6.66 -0.44 -2.16
CA ASP A 369 -7.37 -1.70 -2.37
C ASP A 369 -7.06 -2.69 -1.23
N ASP A 370 -7.86 -2.63 -0.18
CA ASP A 370 -7.66 -3.36 1.06
C ASP A 370 -8.43 -4.69 1.13
N ARG A 371 -9.08 -5.13 0.05
CA ARG A 371 -10.04 -6.26 0.08
C ARG A 371 -9.43 -7.61 0.48
N PHE A 372 -8.14 -7.78 0.27
CA PHE A 372 -7.37 -8.95 0.77
C PHE A 372 -6.72 -8.64 2.14
N ILE A 373 -6.28 -7.39 2.35
CA ILE A 373 -5.65 -6.92 3.60
C ILE A 373 -6.62 -7.05 4.79
N LEU A 374 -7.86 -6.56 4.64
CA LEU A 374 -8.92 -6.57 5.66
C LEU A 374 -9.28 -7.97 6.16
N GLN A 375 -9.09 -8.98 5.30
CA GLN A 375 -9.41 -10.38 5.54
C GLN A 375 -8.20 -11.19 6.03
N THR A 376 -7.00 -10.58 6.07
CA THR A 376 -5.73 -11.23 6.45
C THR A 376 -4.93 -10.43 7.48
N LEU A 377 -5.57 -9.48 8.18
CA LEU A 377 -4.94 -8.45 9.02
C LEU A 377 -3.82 -8.94 9.96
N ASP A 378 -3.96 -10.12 10.57
CA ASP A 378 -2.96 -10.66 11.51
C ASP A 378 -1.61 -11.05 10.84
N HIS A 379 -1.56 -11.05 9.50
CA HIS A 379 -0.32 -11.19 8.72
C HIS A 379 0.30 -9.83 8.31
N TRP A 380 -0.34 -8.70 8.57
CA TRP A 380 0.14 -7.37 8.18
C TRP A 380 0.74 -6.62 9.37
N THR A 381 1.91 -6.01 9.15
CA THR A 381 2.59 -5.14 10.12
C THR A 381 2.75 -3.73 9.57
N PHE A 382 1.95 -2.81 10.11
CA PHE A 382 1.98 -1.38 9.79
C PHE A 382 3.02 -0.60 10.62
N GLY A 383 3.94 -1.29 11.29
CA GLY A 383 5.05 -0.69 12.02
C GLY A 383 4.74 -0.28 13.46
N GLU A 384 5.68 0.43 14.07
CA GLU A 384 5.62 0.89 15.47
C GLU A 384 4.78 2.19 15.60
N ASP A 385 4.72 2.99 14.54
CA ASP A 385 3.88 4.20 14.46
C ASP A 385 2.54 3.97 13.72
N ASN A 386 2.24 2.73 13.35
CA ASN A 386 1.03 2.29 12.62
C ASN A 386 0.80 2.96 11.23
N THR A 387 1.74 3.76 10.70
CA THR A 387 1.59 4.41 9.38
C THR A 387 1.79 3.46 8.21
N GLY A 388 2.52 2.37 8.42
CA GLY A 388 2.96 1.46 7.36
C GLY A 388 4.14 1.97 6.52
N ASP A 389 4.72 3.13 6.84
CA ASP A 389 5.90 3.62 6.12
C ASP A 389 7.13 2.75 6.45
N LEU A 390 7.61 2.02 5.44
CA LEU A 390 8.80 1.17 5.52
C LEU A 390 10.10 1.97 5.66
N MET A 391 10.14 3.23 5.19
CA MET A 391 11.32 4.10 5.27
C MET A 391 11.54 4.66 6.69
N ASN A 392 10.53 4.56 7.57
CA ASN A 392 10.72 4.73 9.01
C ASN A 392 11.47 3.51 9.59
N VAL A 393 12.71 3.75 10.03
CA VAL A 393 13.60 2.72 10.61
C VAL A 393 13.00 1.98 11.81
N ASN A 394 12.06 2.56 12.56
CA ASN A 394 11.39 1.88 13.67
C ASN A 394 10.28 0.94 13.18
N ASN A 395 9.59 1.28 12.09
CA ASN A 395 8.62 0.38 11.44
C ASN A 395 9.32 -0.84 10.81
N MET A 396 10.47 -0.63 10.19
CA MET A 396 11.33 -1.73 9.71
C MET A 396 11.83 -2.61 10.88
N LYS A 397 12.29 -2.04 11.99
CA LYS A 397 12.62 -2.81 13.21
C LYS A 397 11.42 -3.58 13.77
N HIS A 398 10.22 -2.99 13.74
CA HIS A 398 8.98 -3.65 14.16
C HIS A 398 8.69 -4.90 13.32
N LEU A 399 8.77 -4.78 11.99
CA LEU A 399 8.66 -5.89 11.05
C LEU A 399 9.68 -7.00 11.36
N LEU A 400 10.95 -6.66 11.60
CA LEU A 400 11.99 -7.65 11.95
C LEU A 400 11.68 -8.37 13.28
N ARG A 401 11.18 -7.65 14.30
CA ARG A 401 10.75 -8.25 15.58
C ARG A 401 9.55 -9.19 15.40
N ALA A 402 8.57 -8.83 14.57
CA ALA A 402 7.44 -9.70 14.24
C ALA A 402 7.87 -10.96 13.48
N ALA A 403 8.77 -10.81 12.49
CA ALA A 403 9.27 -11.92 11.68
C ALA A 403 10.07 -12.96 12.48
N ALA A 404 10.70 -12.57 13.59
CA ALA A 404 11.46 -13.48 14.45
C ALA A 404 10.63 -14.70 14.94
N GLY A 405 9.31 -14.54 15.12
CA GLY A 405 8.40 -15.64 15.51
C GLY A 405 8.07 -16.63 14.38
N MET A 406 8.44 -16.34 13.13
CA MET A 406 8.19 -17.23 12.00
C MET A 406 9.17 -18.40 11.96
N GLY A 407 10.44 -18.13 12.28
CA GLY A 407 11.60 -18.95 11.94
C GLY A 407 12.44 -18.32 10.81
N PRO A 408 13.41 -19.03 10.24
CA PRO A 408 14.30 -18.50 9.19
C PRO A 408 13.50 -18.03 7.95
N VAL A 409 13.65 -16.75 7.57
CA VAL A 409 13.02 -16.16 6.37
C VAL A 409 13.84 -16.53 5.13
N ALA A 410 13.21 -17.20 4.17
CA ALA A 410 13.88 -17.77 3.00
C ALA A 410 13.59 -16.99 1.69
N LEU A 411 12.54 -16.17 1.64
CA LEU A 411 12.26 -15.26 0.53
C LEU A 411 11.75 -13.91 1.06
N VAL A 412 12.32 -12.81 0.56
CA VAL A 412 11.75 -11.47 0.69
C VAL A 412 11.34 -10.96 -0.68
N THR A 413 10.21 -10.27 -0.78
CA THR A 413 9.75 -9.60 -2.01
C THR A 413 9.59 -8.10 -1.77
N ALA A 414 9.69 -7.30 -2.83
CA ALA A 414 9.48 -5.87 -2.82
C ALA A 414 8.89 -5.42 -4.17
N ASP A 415 7.65 -4.91 -4.18
CA ASP A 415 7.02 -4.26 -5.35
C ASP A 415 6.82 -2.75 -5.14
N GLY A 416 7.63 -2.09 -4.31
CA GLY A 416 7.54 -0.66 -4.03
C GLY A 416 7.57 0.23 -5.28
N SER A 417 6.97 1.41 -5.14
CA SER A 417 7.07 2.53 -6.07
C SER A 417 6.57 3.80 -5.40
N ILE A 418 7.10 4.94 -5.81
CA ILE A 418 6.50 6.26 -5.58
C ILE A 418 5.86 6.69 -6.92
N ASP A 419 4.81 7.51 -6.90
CA ASP A 419 4.23 8.06 -8.13
C ASP A 419 5.19 9.11 -8.73
N CYS A 420 5.43 9.02 -10.03
CA CYS A 420 6.36 9.86 -10.78
C CYS A 420 5.76 10.31 -12.13
N GLN A 421 4.43 10.35 -12.26
CA GLN A 421 3.75 10.79 -13.49
C GLN A 421 4.04 12.27 -13.86
N ASP A 422 4.55 13.04 -12.90
CA ASP A 422 5.01 14.42 -13.03
C ASP A 422 6.44 14.56 -13.59
N ASP A 423 7.33 13.63 -13.25
CA ASP A 423 8.66 13.52 -13.84
C ASP A 423 9.01 12.04 -14.13
N PRO A 424 8.53 11.50 -15.26
CA PRO A 424 8.88 10.14 -15.70
C PRO A 424 10.31 10.04 -16.26
N GLY A 425 11.07 11.15 -16.29
CA GLY A 425 12.49 11.19 -16.61
C GLY A 425 13.38 10.87 -15.42
N GLU A 426 12.95 11.28 -14.22
CA GLU A 426 13.66 11.15 -12.93
C GLU A 426 13.13 10.04 -12.00
N GLN A 427 12.24 9.17 -12.49
CA GLN A 427 11.69 8.01 -11.76
C GLN A 427 12.71 7.22 -10.93
N GLU A 428 13.92 7.01 -11.45
CA GLU A 428 15.00 6.30 -10.74
C GLU A 428 15.49 7.07 -9.51
N SER A 429 15.71 8.38 -9.66
CA SER A 429 16.12 9.30 -8.61
C SER A 429 15.08 9.38 -7.50
N VAL A 430 13.79 9.44 -7.86
CA VAL A 430 12.66 9.54 -6.93
C VAL A 430 12.50 8.29 -6.06
N VAL A 431 12.61 7.08 -6.64
CA VAL A 431 12.36 5.82 -5.91
C VAL A 431 13.64 5.28 -5.24
N ALA A 432 14.80 5.91 -5.43
CA ALA A 432 16.10 5.44 -4.92
C ALA A 432 16.13 5.18 -3.39
N ALA A 433 15.52 6.06 -2.58
CA ALA A 433 15.46 5.89 -1.12
C ALA A 433 14.58 4.69 -0.70
N LEU A 434 13.47 4.46 -1.40
CA LEU A 434 12.59 3.32 -1.15
C LEU A 434 13.29 1.99 -1.49
N HIS A 435 13.88 1.86 -2.69
CA HIS A 435 14.62 0.65 -3.07
C HIS A 435 15.79 0.36 -2.10
N TYR A 436 16.44 1.40 -1.58
CA TYR A 436 17.47 1.27 -0.55
C TYR A 436 16.90 0.72 0.76
N CYS A 437 15.79 1.27 1.25
CA CYS A 437 15.13 0.79 2.47
C CYS A 437 14.61 -0.64 2.32
N GLU A 438 14.01 -0.99 1.18
CA GLU A 438 13.56 -2.35 0.87
C GLU A 438 14.72 -3.35 0.86
N ALA A 439 15.84 -3.02 0.20
CA ALA A 439 17.01 -3.90 0.15
C ALA A 439 17.71 -4.03 1.50
N VAL A 440 17.89 -2.94 2.25
CA VAL A 440 18.49 -3.01 3.60
C VAL A 440 17.57 -3.81 4.55
N THR A 441 16.25 -3.71 4.42
CA THR A 441 15.29 -4.55 5.15
C THR A 441 15.48 -6.03 4.79
N ALA A 442 15.54 -6.37 3.50
CA ALA A 442 15.73 -7.75 3.04
C ALA A 442 17.05 -8.36 3.55
N LEU A 443 18.14 -7.60 3.53
CA LEU A 443 19.46 -8.02 4.03
C LEU A 443 19.50 -8.20 5.57
N HIS A 444 18.60 -7.57 6.33
CA HIS A 444 18.46 -7.82 7.77
C HIS A 444 17.51 -8.98 8.08
N ALA A 445 16.51 -9.23 7.23
CA ALA A 445 15.50 -10.26 7.45
C ALA A 445 15.93 -11.67 6.98
N LEU A 446 16.69 -11.76 5.89
CA LEU A 446 16.97 -13.04 5.23
C LEU A 446 17.93 -13.95 6.01
N ALA A 447 17.56 -15.22 6.08
CA ALA A 447 18.47 -16.29 6.48
C ALA A 447 19.50 -16.60 5.37
N PRO A 448 20.68 -17.14 5.71
CA PRO A 448 21.65 -17.61 4.73
C PRO A 448 21.02 -18.61 3.74
N GLY A 449 21.38 -18.49 2.46
CA GLY A 449 20.77 -19.26 1.36
C GLY A 449 19.40 -18.75 0.89
N GLY A 450 18.82 -17.74 1.54
CA GLY A 450 17.57 -17.12 1.13
C GLY A 450 17.65 -16.30 -0.17
N SER A 451 16.50 -15.81 -0.64
CA SER A 451 16.36 -15.08 -1.91
C SER A 451 15.64 -13.74 -1.72
N PHE A 452 15.90 -12.78 -2.62
CA PHE A 452 15.25 -11.48 -2.64
C PHE A 452 14.75 -11.16 -4.04
N LEU A 453 13.51 -10.68 -4.15
CA LEU A 453 12.93 -10.15 -5.39
C LEU A 453 12.65 -8.65 -5.21
N LEU A 454 13.38 -7.81 -5.95
CA LEU A 454 13.21 -6.36 -5.93
C LEU A 454 12.73 -5.84 -7.28
N LYS A 455 11.58 -5.17 -7.32
CA LYS A 455 11.17 -4.32 -8.45
C LYS A 455 12.13 -3.13 -8.57
N MET A 456 12.54 -2.81 -9.79
CA MET A 456 13.36 -1.64 -10.11
C MET A 456 12.94 -1.02 -11.45
N PHE A 457 13.54 0.12 -11.80
CA PHE A 457 13.30 0.81 -13.07
C PHE A 457 14.59 0.85 -13.91
N THR A 458 15.10 2.03 -14.26
CA THR A 458 16.41 2.18 -14.89
C THR A 458 17.56 1.97 -13.87
N MET A 459 18.79 1.88 -14.39
CA MET A 459 20.01 1.64 -13.61
C MET A 459 21.12 2.57 -14.09
N TYR A 460 20.89 3.87 -14.02
CA TYR A 460 21.77 4.93 -14.53
C TYR A 460 22.38 5.82 -13.45
N GLU A 461 21.77 5.88 -12.27
CA GLU A 461 22.17 6.77 -11.18
C GLU A 461 23.05 6.10 -10.14
N GLN A 462 23.90 6.90 -9.48
CA GLN A 462 24.88 6.40 -8.50
C GLN A 462 24.24 5.60 -7.35
N PRO A 463 23.10 6.00 -6.75
CA PRO A 463 22.44 5.19 -5.72
C PRO A 463 22.10 3.78 -6.23
N THR A 464 21.55 3.67 -7.45
CA THR A 464 21.22 2.40 -8.09
C THR A 464 22.45 1.58 -8.46
N ILE A 465 23.49 2.21 -9.01
CA ILE A 465 24.76 1.54 -9.35
C ILE A 465 25.39 0.93 -8.09
N CYS A 466 25.38 1.66 -6.97
CA CYS A 466 25.85 1.15 -5.68
C CYS A 466 24.93 0.06 -5.12
N LEU A 467 23.61 0.22 -5.20
CA LEU A 467 22.66 -0.79 -4.72
C LEU A 467 22.81 -2.11 -5.49
N MET A 468 22.93 -2.06 -6.82
CA MET A 468 23.22 -3.23 -7.64
C MET A 468 24.57 -3.87 -7.30
N TYR A 469 25.58 -3.07 -6.95
CA TYR A 469 26.87 -3.61 -6.50
C TYR A 469 26.75 -4.34 -5.15
N LEU A 470 26.04 -3.74 -4.19
CA LEU A 470 25.75 -4.36 -2.89
C LEU A 470 25.02 -5.71 -3.06
N LEU A 471 23.98 -5.76 -3.89
CA LEU A 471 23.24 -6.99 -4.17
C LEU A 471 24.11 -8.06 -4.85
N CYS A 472 24.97 -7.69 -5.81
CA CYS A 472 25.87 -8.63 -6.49
C CYS A 472 27.05 -9.13 -5.62
N CYS A 473 27.34 -8.49 -4.48
CA CYS A 473 28.27 -9.00 -3.46
C CYS A 473 27.55 -9.81 -2.36
N ALA A 474 26.27 -9.50 -2.11
CA ALA A 474 25.47 -10.10 -1.03
C ALA A 474 24.85 -11.47 -1.39
N PHE A 475 24.70 -11.80 -2.67
CA PHE A 475 24.03 -13.02 -3.15
C PHE A 475 24.87 -13.78 -4.19
N THR A 476 24.70 -15.10 -4.24
CA THR A 476 25.46 -15.99 -5.14
C THR A 476 25.08 -15.84 -6.61
N SER A 477 23.82 -15.50 -6.93
CA SER A 477 23.37 -15.21 -8.29
C SER A 477 22.39 -14.03 -8.29
N VAL A 478 22.54 -13.13 -9.28
CA VAL A 478 21.66 -11.97 -9.48
C VAL A 478 21.24 -11.91 -10.94
N VAL A 479 19.92 -11.97 -11.18
CA VAL A 479 19.31 -11.95 -12.50
C VAL A 479 18.32 -10.80 -12.60
N VAL A 480 18.53 -9.89 -13.54
CA VAL A 480 17.54 -8.85 -13.91
C VAL A 480 16.61 -9.44 -14.97
N ASN A 481 15.30 -9.40 -14.72
CA ASN A 481 14.25 -9.89 -15.61
C ASN A 481 13.30 -8.75 -15.98
N LYS A 482 12.87 -8.66 -17.24
CA LYS A 482 11.65 -7.92 -17.60
C LYS A 482 10.56 -8.94 -17.99
N PRO A 483 9.69 -9.34 -17.04
CA PRO A 483 8.60 -10.27 -17.31
C PRO A 483 7.85 -9.94 -18.60
N ALA A 484 7.55 -10.95 -19.41
CA ALA A 484 6.65 -10.89 -20.56
C ALA A 484 5.33 -10.21 -20.21
N THR A 485 4.87 -10.37 -18.98
CA THR A 485 3.64 -9.78 -18.44
C THR A 485 3.78 -8.35 -17.91
N SER A 486 4.99 -7.78 -17.83
CA SER A 486 5.20 -6.34 -17.57
C SER A 486 4.94 -5.50 -18.83
N LYS A 487 4.58 -4.21 -18.67
CA LYS A 487 4.31 -3.31 -19.81
C LYS A 487 5.62 -3.05 -20.57
N GLU A 488 5.73 -3.54 -21.80
CA GLU A 488 6.98 -3.51 -22.57
C GLU A 488 7.61 -2.11 -22.72
N GLY A 489 6.79 -1.06 -22.85
CA GLY A 489 7.25 0.33 -23.01
C GLY A 489 7.59 1.08 -21.71
N ASN A 490 7.42 0.47 -20.53
CA ASN A 490 7.85 1.07 -19.26
C ASN A 490 9.28 0.65 -18.87
N SER A 491 9.88 1.34 -17.91
CA SER A 491 11.24 1.03 -17.44
C SER A 491 11.30 -0.09 -16.39
N GLU A 492 10.17 -0.66 -15.98
CA GLU A 492 10.06 -1.65 -14.90
C GLU A 492 10.78 -2.96 -15.24
N VAL A 493 11.61 -3.43 -14.30
CA VAL A 493 12.30 -4.71 -14.28
C VAL A 493 12.27 -5.29 -12.87
N TYR A 494 12.69 -6.55 -12.72
CA TYR A 494 12.80 -7.24 -11.44
C TYR A 494 14.19 -7.83 -11.27
N VAL A 495 14.85 -7.48 -10.17
CA VAL A 495 16.13 -8.05 -9.76
C VAL A 495 15.84 -9.24 -8.85
N CYS A 496 16.16 -10.44 -9.34
CA CYS A 496 16.03 -11.70 -8.63
C CYS A 496 17.41 -12.06 -8.07
N CYS A 497 17.60 -11.91 -6.77
CA CYS A 497 18.83 -12.28 -6.05
C CYS A 497 18.61 -13.62 -5.33
N MET A 498 19.53 -14.57 -5.48
CA MET A 498 19.38 -15.94 -4.98
C MET A 498 20.65 -16.40 -4.27
N GLY A 499 20.50 -17.10 -3.15
CA GLY A 499 21.62 -17.58 -2.33
C GLY A 499 22.27 -16.45 -1.53
N TYR A 500 21.54 -15.89 -0.56
CA TYR A 500 22.05 -14.84 0.32
C TYR A 500 23.23 -15.35 1.16
N HIS A 501 24.36 -14.62 1.16
CA HIS A 501 25.57 -14.99 1.91
C HIS A 501 25.42 -14.87 3.44
N GLY A 502 24.34 -14.26 3.93
CA GLY A 502 23.98 -14.21 5.35
C GLY A 502 24.46 -12.93 6.06
N SER A 503 23.64 -12.44 6.99
CA SER A 503 23.86 -11.18 7.70
C SER A 503 25.11 -11.18 8.61
N SER A 504 25.62 -12.36 8.96
CA SER A 504 26.92 -12.52 9.63
C SER A 504 28.09 -12.04 8.77
N THR A 505 28.10 -12.35 7.47
CA THR A 505 29.16 -11.93 6.54
C THR A 505 29.12 -10.42 6.28
N LEU A 506 27.91 -9.84 6.25
CA LEU A 506 27.70 -8.41 6.00
C LEU A 506 27.65 -7.55 7.28
N LYS A 507 27.85 -8.13 8.47
CA LYS A 507 27.63 -7.45 9.77
C LYS A 507 28.26 -6.04 9.88
N PRO A 508 29.51 -5.78 9.44
CA PRO A 508 30.11 -4.45 9.46
C PRO A 508 29.34 -3.44 8.59
N TRP A 509 29.00 -3.83 7.36
CA TRP A 509 28.28 -2.99 6.40
C TRP A 509 26.83 -2.74 6.84
N LEU A 510 26.13 -3.77 7.35
CA LEU A 510 24.76 -3.62 7.86
C LEU A 510 24.68 -2.59 9.00
N LYS A 511 25.67 -2.54 9.91
CA LYS A 511 25.78 -1.52 10.97
C LYS A 511 25.95 -0.10 10.43
N VAL A 512 26.48 0.09 9.22
CA VAL A 512 26.61 1.40 8.56
C VAL A 512 25.38 1.73 7.71
N LEU A 513 24.89 0.77 6.91
CA LEU A 513 23.68 0.93 6.09
C LEU A 513 22.46 1.31 6.95
N MET A 514 22.30 0.70 8.13
CA MET A 514 21.28 1.03 9.13
C MET A 514 21.32 2.49 9.61
N LYS A 515 22.48 3.17 9.60
CA LYS A 515 22.61 4.58 9.98
C LYS A 515 22.13 5.56 8.91
N HIS A 516 22.04 5.10 7.66
CA HIS A 516 21.58 5.88 6.51
C HIS A 516 20.19 5.41 6.03
N PHE A 517 19.44 4.72 6.89
CA PHE A 517 18.06 4.29 6.62
C PHE A 517 17.09 5.42 6.98
N SER A 518 16.68 6.20 5.97
CA SER A 518 15.64 7.23 6.08
C SER A 518 14.98 7.47 4.71
N PRO A 519 13.82 8.16 4.64
CA PRO A 519 13.17 8.47 3.35
C PRO A 519 13.93 9.51 2.51
N GLU A 520 14.84 10.29 3.11
CA GLU A 520 15.68 11.25 2.40
C GLU A 520 16.89 10.55 1.72
N PRO A 521 17.14 10.78 0.42
CA PRO A 521 18.36 10.30 -0.23
C PRO A 521 19.62 10.84 0.45
N SER A 522 20.58 9.94 0.75
CA SER A 522 21.87 10.33 1.34
C SER A 522 22.62 11.34 0.48
N SER A 523 23.15 12.40 1.12
CA SER A 523 23.99 13.43 0.47
C SER A 523 25.41 12.96 0.14
N LYS A 524 25.72 11.68 0.36
CA LYS A 524 27.02 11.04 0.17
C LYS A 524 26.88 9.72 -0.58
N ALA A 525 27.87 9.38 -1.41
CA ALA A 525 27.83 8.15 -2.18
C ALA A 525 27.98 6.91 -1.28
N MET A 526 27.11 5.91 -1.46
CA MET A 526 27.15 4.67 -0.69
C MET A 526 28.51 3.98 -0.81
N PHE A 527 29.12 3.98 -2.00
CA PHE A 527 30.48 3.49 -2.23
C PHE A 527 31.31 4.54 -2.98
N PRO A 528 32.60 4.71 -2.64
CA PRO A 528 33.57 5.45 -3.44
C PRO A 528 33.61 4.94 -4.88
N LYS A 529 33.66 5.83 -5.87
CA LYS A 529 33.65 5.46 -7.30
C LYS A 529 34.81 4.54 -7.69
N THR A 530 35.95 4.69 -7.00
CA THR A 530 37.17 3.88 -7.16
C THR A 530 37.03 2.46 -6.61
N SER A 531 36.08 2.20 -5.71
CA SER A 531 35.88 0.89 -5.08
C SER A 531 35.01 -0.07 -5.90
N ILE A 532 34.30 0.43 -6.92
CA ILE A 532 33.42 -0.40 -7.76
C ILE A 532 34.23 -0.95 -8.95
N PRO A 533 34.45 -2.27 -9.06
CA PRO A 533 35.30 -2.86 -10.08
C PRO A 533 34.79 -2.61 -11.50
N LYS A 534 35.71 -2.30 -12.43
CA LYS A 534 35.37 -2.08 -13.85
C LYS A 534 34.57 -3.26 -14.45
N HIS A 535 34.89 -4.49 -14.07
CA HIS A 535 34.18 -5.69 -14.53
C HIS A 535 32.68 -5.68 -14.18
N PHE A 536 32.32 -5.20 -12.98
CA PHE A 536 30.92 -4.98 -12.60
C PHE A 536 30.29 -3.84 -13.39
N VAL A 537 31.00 -2.70 -13.51
CA VAL A 537 30.54 -1.51 -14.25
C VAL A 537 30.22 -1.84 -15.72
N ASP A 538 31.07 -2.63 -16.38
CA ASP A 538 30.88 -3.08 -17.76
C ASP A 538 29.63 -3.96 -17.91
N GLN A 539 29.39 -4.89 -16.97
CA GLN A 539 28.20 -5.73 -16.96
C GLN A 539 26.92 -4.97 -16.66
N LEU A 540 26.94 -4.07 -15.66
CA LEU A 540 25.79 -3.22 -15.35
C LEU A 540 25.45 -2.30 -16.53
N HIS A 541 26.46 -1.77 -17.24
CA HIS A 541 26.25 -0.99 -18.46
C HIS A 541 25.68 -1.83 -19.60
N ALA A 542 26.10 -3.09 -19.77
CA ALA A 542 25.53 -4.01 -20.75
C ALA A 542 24.06 -4.34 -20.42
N CYS A 543 23.76 -4.69 -19.17
CA CYS A 543 22.41 -4.90 -18.64
C CYS A 543 21.50 -3.69 -18.91
N ALA A 544 21.91 -2.51 -18.46
CA ALA A 544 21.15 -1.28 -18.62
C ALA A 544 20.97 -0.88 -20.10
N SER A 545 21.94 -1.17 -20.96
CA SER A 545 21.85 -0.96 -22.42
C SER A 545 20.83 -1.90 -23.08
N ILE A 546 20.76 -3.16 -22.66
CA ILE A 546 19.80 -4.16 -23.16
C ILE A 546 18.36 -3.76 -22.82
N PHE A 547 18.08 -3.43 -21.55
CA PHE A 547 16.73 -3.01 -21.16
C PHE A 547 16.35 -1.65 -21.75
N LYS A 548 17.30 -0.71 -21.89
CA LYS A 548 17.09 0.54 -22.67
C LYS A 548 16.66 0.21 -24.10
N LYS A 549 17.34 -0.73 -24.78
CA LYS A 549 17.02 -1.11 -26.17
C LYS A 549 15.60 -1.66 -26.25
N TYR A 550 15.24 -2.64 -25.43
CA TYR A 550 13.88 -3.21 -25.42
C TYR A 550 12.80 -2.15 -25.24
N GLN A 551 12.96 -1.25 -24.27
CA GLN A 551 12.00 -0.16 -24.04
C GLN A 551 11.95 0.81 -25.23
N SER A 552 13.11 1.22 -25.75
CA SER A 552 13.21 2.21 -26.84
C SER A 552 12.59 1.71 -28.15
N ASP A 553 12.86 0.45 -28.50
CA ASP A 553 12.35 -0.15 -29.73
C ASP A 553 10.83 -0.33 -29.66
N VAL A 554 10.30 -0.68 -28.48
CA VAL A 554 8.86 -0.76 -28.24
C VAL A 554 8.19 0.60 -28.30
N ILE A 555 8.78 1.65 -27.73
CA ILE A 555 8.22 3.01 -27.81
C ILE A 555 8.15 3.47 -29.27
N ARG A 556 9.26 3.36 -30.02
CA ARG A 556 9.29 3.72 -31.46
C ARG A 556 8.28 2.92 -32.28
N SER A 557 8.27 1.59 -32.12
CA SER A 557 7.32 0.72 -32.81
C SER A 557 5.86 1.08 -32.52
N ASN A 558 5.51 1.48 -31.28
CA ASN A 558 4.17 1.97 -30.98
C ASN A 558 3.88 3.33 -31.62
N ILE A 559 4.85 4.26 -31.66
CA ILE A 559 4.71 5.58 -32.33
C ILE A 559 4.47 5.38 -33.84
N ASP A 560 5.26 4.53 -34.48
CA ASP A 560 5.16 4.26 -35.92
C ASP A 560 3.82 3.59 -36.27
N THR A 561 3.42 2.58 -35.49
CA THR A 561 2.14 1.88 -35.68
C THR A 561 0.91 2.67 -35.25
N TYR A 562 1.05 3.74 -34.46
CA TYR A 562 -0.02 4.70 -34.20
C TYR A 562 -0.28 5.60 -35.42
N ARG A 563 0.80 5.93 -36.15
CA ARG A 563 0.76 6.78 -37.36
C ARG A 563 0.35 5.99 -38.60
N ASP A 564 0.70 4.70 -38.67
CA ASP A 564 0.35 3.82 -39.79
C ASP A 564 -1.12 3.32 -39.75
N ARG A 565 -1.90 3.71 -40.75
CA ARG A 565 -3.29 3.26 -40.94
C ARG A 565 -3.42 1.84 -41.50
N HIS A 566 -2.32 1.22 -41.94
CA HIS A 566 -2.30 -0.12 -42.56
C HIS A 566 -1.70 -1.22 -41.65
N MET A 567 -1.43 -0.91 -40.38
CA MET A 567 -0.89 -1.83 -39.37
C MET A 567 -1.55 -3.21 -39.40
N ASN A 568 -0.75 -4.28 -39.45
CA ASN A 568 -1.23 -5.66 -39.54
C ASN A 568 -1.89 -6.14 -38.22
N ARG A 569 -3.16 -5.78 -38.03
CA ARG A 569 -3.99 -6.19 -36.88
C ARG A 569 -4.22 -7.70 -36.78
N SER A 570 -3.93 -8.47 -37.84
CA SER A 570 -3.98 -9.94 -37.81
C SER A 570 -2.75 -10.52 -37.11
N TYR A 571 -1.55 -10.05 -37.48
CA TYR A 571 -0.29 -10.44 -36.84
C TYR A 571 -0.31 -10.18 -35.32
N VAL A 572 -0.71 -8.98 -34.90
CA VAL A 572 -0.79 -8.62 -33.47
C VAL A 572 -1.74 -9.57 -32.70
N LYS A 573 -2.87 -9.97 -33.30
CA LYS A 573 -3.81 -10.93 -32.70
C LYS A 573 -3.27 -12.36 -32.65
N GLN A 574 -2.45 -12.77 -33.63
CA GLN A 574 -1.81 -14.09 -33.64
C GLN A 574 -0.71 -14.16 -32.58
N LEU A 575 0.17 -13.15 -32.54
CA LEU A 575 1.27 -13.06 -31.56
C LEU A 575 0.75 -12.99 -30.11
N ARG A 576 -0.33 -12.24 -29.84
CA ARG A 576 -0.98 -12.20 -28.52
C ARG A 576 -1.52 -13.54 -28.05
N ARG A 577 -2.03 -14.38 -28.97
CA ARG A 577 -2.47 -15.74 -28.66
C ARG A 577 -1.27 -16.62 -28.34
N ALA A 578 -0.29 -16.68 -29.24
CA ALA A 578 0.90 -17.50 -29.09
C ALA A 578 1.68 -17.18 -27.79
N ILE A 579 1.81 -15.91 -27.41
CA ILE A 579 2.44 -15.51 -26.14
C ILE A 579 1.60 -15.93 -24.92
N ALA A 580 0.27 -15.96 -25.02
CA ALA A 580 -0.58 -16.45 -23.95
C ALA A 580 -0.60 -17.99 -23.87
N ASP A 581 -0.57 -18.69 -25.00
CA ASP A 581 -0.39 -20.14 -25.07
C ASP A 581 0.95 -20.53 -24.45
N GLU A 582 2.03 -19.82 -24.80
CA GLU A 582 3.36 -20.05 -24.22
C GLU A 582 3.41 -19.75 -22.72
N PHE A 583 2.79 -18.66 -22.23
CA PHE A 583 2.69 -18.40 -20.78
C PHE A 583 2.05 -19.58 -20.04
N PHE A 584 0.96 -20.13 -20.60
CA PHE A 584 0.23 -21.24 -20.01
C PHE A 584 1.04 -22.54 -20.01
N ASN A 585 1.67 -22.87 -21.15
CA ASN A 585 2.49 -24.05 -21.33
C ASN A 585 3.77 -24.01 -20.47
N ARG A 586 4.55 -22.93 -20.58
CA ARG A 586 5.85 -22.74 -19.91
C ARG A 586 5.74 -22.78 -18.40
N TYR A 587 4.70 -22.18 -17.83
CA TYR A 587 4.52 -22.11 -16.38
C TYR A 587 3.54 -23.16 -15.80
N GLN A 588 2.98 -24.01 -16.66
CA GLN A 588 2.06 -25.12 -16.34
C GLN A 588 0.79 -24.65 -15.60
N MET A 589 0.20 -23.57 -16.13
CA MET A 589 -0.96 -22.89 -15.56
C MET A 589 -2.18 -23.81 -15.46
N ARG A 590 -2.70 -23.99 -14.24
CA ARG A 590 -3.83 -24.89 -13.92
C ARG A 590 -4.64 -24.29 -12.78
N LYS A 591 -5.96 -24.44 -12.81
CA LYS A 591 -6.82 -24.06 -11.67
C LYS A 591 -6.46 -24.87 -10.42
N ILE A 592 -6.41 -24.21 -9.27
CA ILE A 592 -6.32 -24.86 -7.95
C ILE A 592 -7.72 -25.14 -7.39
N ASP A 593 -7.82 -26.10 -6.47
CA ASP A 593 -9.04 -26.30 -5.69
C ASP A 593 -9.31 -25.06 -4.81
N PRO A 594 -10.51 -24.44 -4.84
CA PRO A 594 -10.81 -23.24 -4.04
C PRO A 594 -10.54 -23.36 -2.54
N LYS A 595 -10.50 -24.58 -1.97
CA LYS A 595 -10.09 -24.79 -0.56
C LYS A 595 -8.61 -24.50 -0.28
N HIS A 596 -7.83 -24.19 -1.31
CA HIS A 596 -6.42 -23.78 -1.23
C HIS A 596 -6.20 -22.31 -1.63
N GLU A 597 -7.27 -21.54 -1.90
CA GLU A 597 -7.21 -20.07 -1.88
C GLU A 597 -7.03 -19.59 -0.42
N ILE A 598 -6.42 -18.41 -0.19
CA ILE A 598 -6.07 -17.96 1.17
C ILE A 598 -7.32 -17.51 1.94
N ILE A 599 -8.18 -16.73 1.28
CA ILE A 599 -9.47 -16.23 1.80
C ILE A 599 -10.63 -16.52 0.84
N GLY A 600 -10.33 -16.89 -0.40
CA GLY A 600 -11.29 -17.24 -1.42
C GLY A 600 -11.68 -16.08 -2.32
N LYS A 601 -11.75 -16.33 -3.63
CA LYS A 601 -12.07 -15.31 -4.65
C LYS A 601 -13.40 -14.58 -4.40
N ARG A 602 -14.40 -15.26 -3.81
CA ARG A 602 -15.69 -14.64 -3.48
C ARG A 602 -15.54 -13.54 -2.44
N THR A 603 -14.78 -13.78 -1.38
CA THR A 603 -14.51 -12.83 -0.29
C THR A 603 -13.80 -11.58 -0.83
N VAL A 604 -12.80 -11.76 -1.70
CA VAL A 604 -12.11 -10.68 -2.43
C VAL A 604 -13.09 -9.85 -3.30
N GLN A 605 -14.16 -10.46 -3.82
CA GLN A 605 -15.15 -9.79 -4.66
C GLN A 605 -16.27 -9.08 -3.89
N HIS A 606 -16.63 -9.54 -2.68
CA HIS A 606 -17.74 -8.98 -1.89
C HIS A 606 -17.28 -8.02 -0.78
N SER A 607 -16.00 -8.02 -0.41
CA SER A 607 -15.42 -7.02 0.52
C SER A 607 -15.64 -5.59 0.00
N PRO A 608 -16.11 -4.64 0.84
CA PRO A 608 -16.63 -3.35 0.38
C PRO A 608 -15.52 -2.44 -0.15
N TYR A 609 -15.70 -1.98 -1.38
CA TYR A 609 -14.70 -1.28 -2.18
C TYR A 609 -15.03 0.21 -2.33
N LEU A 610 -15.14 0.91 -1.20
CA LEU A 610 -15.47 2.34 -1.14
C LEU A 610 -14.38 3.28 -1.70
N ASN A 611 -13.13 2.81 -1.76
CA ASN A 611 -11.97 3.61 -2.16
C ASN A 611 -11.49 3.25 -3.58
N LYS A 612 -12.42 3.17 -4.54
CA LYS A 612 -12.08 3.06 -5.96
C LYS A 612 -11.58 4.40 -6.51
N ASP A 613 -10.30 4.70 -6.31
CA ASP A 613 -9.64 5.78 -7.06
C ASP A 613 -9.47 5.35 -8.52
N SER A 614 -10.35 5.82 -9.40
CA SER A 614 -10.13 5.79 -10.84
C SER A 614 -9.36 7.03 -11.27
N LYS A 615 -8.04 6.94 -11.33
CA LYS A 615 -7.17 7.96 -11.95
C LYS A 615 -7.54 8.16 -13.44
N THR A 616 -8.47 9.07 -13.70
CA THR A 616 -8.97 9.47 -15.02
C THR A 616 -8.21 10.70 -15.51
N GLU A 617 -7.01 10.47 -16.03
CA GLU A 617 -6.19 11.51 -16.66
C GLU A 617 -6.06 11.25 -18.17
N ASP A 618 -6.92 11.88 -18.96
CA ASP A 618 -7.03 11.64 -20.41
C ASP A 618 -6.10 12.56 -21.24
N VAL A 619 -5.51 13.57 -20.59
CA VAL A 619 -4.67 14.64 -21.17
C VAL A 619 -3.18 14.26 -21.28
N SER A 620 -2.49 14.81 -22.29
CA SER A 620 -1.08 14.53 -22.55
C SER A 620 -0.15 15.04 -21.43
N PHE A 621 1.11 14.61 -21.41
CA PHE A 621 2.09 15.09 -20.43
C PHE A 621 2.32 16.61 -20.56
N ASN A 622 2.45 17.12 -21.79
CA ASN A 622 2.60 18.55 -22.02
C ASN A 622 1.33 19.33 -21.61
N ASP A 623 0.14 18.73 -21.68
CA ASP A 623 -1.09 19.35 -21.17
C ASP A 623 -1.18 19.29 -19.64
N ARG A 624 -0.61 18.27 -18.98
CA ARG A 624 -0.46 18.28 -17.52
C ARG A 624 0.51 19.35 -17.03
N LEU A 625 1.62 19.58 -17.73
CA LEU A 625 2.51 20.71 -17.42
C LEU A 625 1.78 22.05 -17.53
N LYS A 626 1.04 22.29 -18.62
CA LYS A 626 0.16 23.48 -18.74
C LYS A 626 -0.86 23.56 -17.60
N LYS A 627 -1.50 22.43 -17.22
CA LYS A 627 -2.44 22.38 -16.08
C LYS A 627 -1.80 22.63 -14.71
N LYS A 628 -0.47 22.52 -14.57
CA LYS A 628 0.24 22.98 -13.35
C LYS A 628 0.47 24.49 -13.33
N GLU A 629 0.61 25.10 -14.50
CA GLU A 629 0.71 26.56 -14.69
C GLU A 629 -0.67 27.27 -14.68
N VAL A 630 -1.77 26.51 -14.67
CA VAL A 630 -3.14 27.04 -14.54
C VAL A 630 -3.32 27.71 -13.17
N GLU A 631 -3.89 28.92 -13.20
CA GLU A 631 -4.20 29.72 -12.01
C GLU A 631 -5.08 28.95 -11.01
N PRO A 632 -4.85 29.05 -9.68
CA PRO A 632 -5.54 28.20 -8.71
C PRO A 632 -7.07 28.35 -8.73
N LEU A 633 -7.57 29.53 -9.09
CA LEU A 633 -9.00 29.81 -9.29
C LEU A 633 -9.63 28.90 -10.36
N ILE A 634 -8.90 28.63 -11.46
CA ILE A 634 -9.35 27.74 -12.55
C ILE A 634 -9.20 26.27 -12.12
N LYS A 635 -8.23 25.93 -11.25
CA LYS A 635 -8.18 24.60 -10.62
C LYS A 635 -9.45 24.33 -9.81
N LEU A 636 -9.97 25.33 -9.09
CA LEU A 636 -11.19 25.21 -8.27
C LEU A 636 -12.44 24.97 -9.12
N TYR A 637 -12.65 25.71 -10.21
CA TYR A 637 -13.77 25.44 -11.13
C TYR A 637 -13.75 24.01 -11.71
N HIS A 638 -12.58 23.50 -12.10
CA HIS A 638 -12.48 22.10 -12.55
C HIS A 638 -12.70 21.07 -11.43
N LEU A 639 -12.41 21.42 -10.17
CA LEU A 639 -12.71 20.58 -9.01
C LEU A 639 -14.21 20.59 -8.66
N GLU A 640 -14.90 21.70 -8.92
CA GLU A 640 -16.37 21.81 -8.85
C GLU A 640 -17.03 20.93 -9.93
N GLU A 641 -16.55 21.01 -11.18
CA GLU A 641 -17.01 20.13 -12.28
C GLU A 641 -16.77 18.65 -11.99
N GLU A 642 -15.64 18.29 -11.37
CA GLU A 642 -15.31 16.92 -10.98
C GLU A 642 -16.19 16.43 -9.80
N LEU A 643 -16.48 17.30 -8.85
CA LEU A 643 -17.35 17.01 -7.70
C LEU A 643 -18.81 16.80 -8.12
N ALA A 644 -19.32 17.66 -9.01
CA ALA A 644 -20.69 17.59 -9.52
C ALA A 644 -20.99 16.33 -10.35
N GLN A 645 -19.96 15.60 -10.79
CA GLN A 645 -20.08 14.30 -11.46
C GLN A 645 -20.22 13.12 -10.48
N LEU A 646 -20.08 13.35 -9.17
CA LEU A 646 -20.25 12.31 -8.16
C LEU A 646 -21.71 12.25 -7.71
N GLU A 647 -22.40 11.14 -8.00
CA GLU A 647 -23.82 10.89 -7.66
C GLU A 647 -24.01 10.64 -6.14
N ILE A 648 -23.66 11.63 -5.31
CA ILE A 648 -23.73 11.55 -3.85
C ILE A 648 -25.12 11.97 -3.39
N SER A 649 -25.82 11.07 -2.72
CA SER A 649 -27.18 11.29 -2.21
C SER A 649 -27.44 10.46 -0.96
N TRP A 650 -28.44 10.84 -0.16
CA TRP A 650 -28.86 10.07 1.01
C TRP A 650 -29.60 8.80 0.56
N PRO A 651 -29.07 7.59 0.78
CA PRO A 651 -29.55 6.37 0.13
C PRO A 651 -30.61 5.62 0.98
N PHE A 652 -31.36 6.35 1.80
CA PHE A 652 -32.37 5.83 2.72
C PHE A 652 -33.68 6.61 2.55
N GLU A 653 -34.82 5.93 2.65
CA GLU A 653 -36.15 6.51 2.42
C GLU A 653 -36.56 7.54 3.50
N GLU A 654 -36.13 7.31 4.74
CA GLU A 654 -36.37 8.24 5.87
C GLU A 654 -35.19 9.21 6.06
N ASP A 655 -35.51 10.46 6.43
CA ASP A 655 -34.51 11.47 6.83
C ASP A 655 -33.78 11.12 8.16
N VAL A 656 -34.20 10.06 8.87
CA VAL A 656 -33.47 9.50 10.03
C VAL A 656 -33.38 7.98 9.88
N ASN A 657 -32.18 7.43 9.70
CA ASN A 657 -32.00 5.97 9.64
C ASN A 657 -31.81 5.40 11.06
N TRP A 658 -32.74 4.54 11.46
CA TRP A 658 -32.83 3.98 12.81
C TRP A 658 -32.15 2.62 12.96
N LEU A 659 -31.19 2.55 13.88
CA LEU A 659 -30.41 1.37 14.21
C LEU A 659 -30.67 0.92 15.67
N TYR A 660 -30.46 -0.36 15.93
CA TYR A 660 -30.60 -1.00 17.23
C TYR A 660 -29.38 -1.88 17.51
N PHE A 661 -28.88 -1.86 18.74
CA PHE A 661 -27.66 -2.57 19.14
C PHE A 661 -27.88 -3.33 20.45
N SER A 662 -27.11 -4.39 20.67
CA SER A 662 -27.02 -5.11 21.95
C SER A 662 -26.53 -4.20 23.08
N ASN A 663 -26.88 -4.51 24.32
CA ASN A 663 -26.31 -3.86 25.52
C ASN A 663 -24.88 -4.33 25.85
N CYS A 664 -24.38 -5.35 25.14
CA CYS A 664 -23.01 -5.84 25.22
C CYS A 664 -22.29 -5.58 23.89
N VAL A 665 -21.09 -5.02 23.99
CA VAL A 665 -20.07 -4.96 22.94
C VAL A 665 -18.78 -5.53 23.51
N THR A 666 -18.01 -6.19 22.66
CA THR A 666 -16.75 -6.86 22.99
C THR A 666 -15.74 -6.63 21.86
N GLY A 667 -14.51 -7.14 21.99
CA GLY A 667 -13.49 -7.02 20.94
C GLY A 667 -12.68 -5.73 20.99
N PHE A 668 -12.77 -4.94 22.06
CA PHE A 668 -11.98 -3.72 22.27
C PHE A 668 -10.48 -3.99 22.02
N LYS A 669 -9.87 -3.22 21.11
CA LYS A 669 -8.45 -3.35 20.73
C LYS A 669 -7.84 -1.96 20.60
N LEU A 670 -7.30 -1.48 21.71
CA LEU A 670 -6.57 -0.22 21.76
C LEU A 670 -5.36 -0.28 20.82
N THR A 671 -5.36 0.56 19.80
CA THR A 671 -4.28 0.64 18.80
C THR A 671 -3.63 2.00 18.90
N LEU A 672 -2.32 2.05 19.12
CA LEU A 672 -1.54 3.29 19.14
C LEU A 672 -0.88 3.54 17.79
N GLY A 673 -0.52 4.79 17.51
CA GLY A 673 0.21 5.16 16.30
C GLY A 673 0.63 6.63 16.29
N LYS A 674 1.09 7.10 15.13
CA LYS A 674 1.42 8.51 14.88
C LYS A 674 0.15 9.39 14.97
N PRO A 675 0.21 10.60 15.55
CA PRO A 675 -0.93 11.51 15.53
C PRO A 675 -1.40 11.87 14.12
N VAL A 676 -2.69 11.61 13.84
CA VAL A 676 -3.37 12.10 12.63
C VAL A 676 -3.63 13.58 12.80
N LYS A 677 -2.72 14.42 12.31
CA LYS A 677 -2.84 15.88 12.30
C LYS A 677 -3.90 16.39 11.32
N THR A 678 -4.00 15.71 10.18
CA THR A 678 -4.88 16.05 9.06
C THR A 678 -5.40 14.74 8.46
N VAL A 679 -6.71 14.66 8.24
CA VAL A 679 -7.36 13.52 7.58
C VAL A 679 -7.15 13.61 6.08
N ASN A 680 -6.20 12.85 5.55
CA ASN A 680 -5.87 12.77 4.12
C ASN A 680 -6.59 11.60 3.41
N SER A 681 -6.97 10.57 4.16
CA SER A 681 -7.76 9.43 3.70
C SER A 681 -8.72 8.95 4.80
N SER A 682 -9.64 8.04 4.46
CA SER A 682 -10.50 7.36 5.44
C SER A 682 -11.02 6.05 4.85
N LYS A 683 -11.38 5.10 5.71
CA LYS A 683 -12.21 3.93 5.36
C LYS A 683 -13.72 4.25 5.48
N PHE A 684 -14.07 5.43 6.01
CA PHE A 684 -15.43 5.86 6.38
C PHE A 684 -15.98 7.00 5.50
N CYS A 685 -15.36 7.29 4.36
CA CYS A 685 -15.84 8.25 3.36
C CYS A 685 -15.23 7.84 2.00
N GLN A 686 -15.93 8.09 0.88
CA GLN A 686 -15.42 7.70 -0.45
C GLN A 686 -14.13 8.46 -0.80
N GLY A 687 -13.10 7.72 -1.22
CA GLY A 687 -11.77 8.28 -1.48
C GLY A 687 -11.68 9.33 -2.60
N ASN A 688 -12.57 9.28 -3.59
CA ASN A 688 -12.69 10.33 -4.63
C ASN A 688 -13.08 11.68 -4.02
N ILE A 689 -14.11 11.73 -3.15
CA ILE A 689 -14.55 12.95 -2.47
C ILE A 689 -13.41 13.53 -1.62
N LEU A 690 -12.73 12.67 -0.84
CA LEU A 690 -11.57 13.07 -0.05
C LEU A 690 -10.40 13.61 -0.92
N ASN A 691 -10.14 12.99 -2.08
CA ASN A 691 -9.11 13.46 -3.02
C ASN A 691 -9.44 14.85 -3.58
N ILE A 692 -10.69 15.08 -4.01
CA ILE A 692 -11.17 16.40 -4.45
C ILE A 692 -11.02 17.41 -3.32
N ARG A 693 -11.45 17.10 -2.09
CA ARG A 693 -11.26 17.99 -0.92
C ARG A 693 -9.81 18.38 -0.73
N ASN A 694 -8.90 17.43 -0.75
CA ASN A 694 -7.49 17.70 -0.47
C ASN A 694 -6.88 18.58 -1.59
N ARG A 695 -7.31 18.39 -2.85
CA ARG A 695 -6.93 19.25 -4.00
C ARG A 695 -7.53 20.66 -3.91
N VAL A 696 -8.80 20.79 -3.50
CA VAL A 696 -9.46 22.09 -3.25
C VAL A 696 -8.77 22.86 -2.12
N LYS A 697 -8.43 22.18 -1.02
CA LYS A 697 -7.67 22.79 0.09
C LYS A 697 -6.30 23.27 -0.35
N ALA A 698 -5.57 22.49 -1.15
CA ALA A 698 -4.29 22.93 -1.70
C ALA A 698 -4.44 24.20 -2.58
N ALA A 699 -5.42 24.25 -3.47
CA ALA A 699 -5.67 25.43 -4.32
C ALA A 699 -6.13 26.67 -3.50
N ALA A 700 -6.96 26.48 -2.46
CA ALA A 700 -7.36 27.56 -1.56
C ALA A 700 -6.20 28.08 -0.68
N GLN A 701 -5.25 27.21 -0.32
CA GLN A 701 -4.00 27.58 0.36
C GLN A 701 -3.04 28.34 -0.58
N GLU A 702 -2.89 27.92 -1.84
CA GLU A 702 -2.10 28.65 -2.86
C GLU A 702 -2.59 30.11 -3.02
N LEU A 703 -3.89 30.36 -2.86
CA LEU A 703 -4.49 31.70 -2.93
C LEU A 703 -4.41 32.50 -1.63
N ASN A 704 -4.05 31.88 -0.49
CA ASN A 704 -4.18 32.43 0.86
C ASN A 704 -5.64 32.83 1.24
N LEU A 705 -6.64 32.27 0.57
CA LEU A 705 -8.07 32.58 0.77
C LEU A 705 -8.81 31.56 1.66
N LEU A 706 -8.12 30.55 2.17
CA LEU A 706 -8.68 29.55 3.10
C LEU A 706 -8.92 30.18 4.49
N LYS A 707 -10.06 30.87 4.62
CA LYS A 707 -10.54 31.50 5.85
C LYS A 707 -11.09 30.44 6.81
N THR A 708 -10.53 30.33 8.01
CA THR A 708 -11.18 29.61 9.11
C THR A 708 -12.54 30.28 9.42
N PRO A 709 -13.65 29.54 9.55
CA PRO A 709 -14.94 30.13 9.89
C PRO A 709 -14.89 30.95 11.19
N VAL A 710 -15.40 32.19 11.15
CA VAL A 710 -15.43 33.08 12.32
C VAL A 710 -16.63 32.72 13.20
N THR A 711 -16.37 32.44 14.47
CA THR A 711 -17.38 31.97 15.44
C THR A 711 -18.18 33.12 16.07
N GLU A 712 -19.50 33.12 15.91
CA GLU A 712 -20.42 33.75 16.87
C GLU A 712 -20.89 32.71 17.89
N SER A 713 -20.45 32.82 19.14
CA SER A 713 -20.74 31.85 20.20
C SER A 713 -22.21 31.93 20.67
N ASN A 714 -23.06 31.08 20.08
CA ASN A 714 -24.45 30.94 20.48
C ASN A 714 -24.69 29.65 21.29
N LYS A 715 -25.59 29.73 22.28
CA LYS A 715 -25.91 28.60 23.17
C LYS A 715 -26.46 27.41 22.37
N PRO A 716 -26.23 26.16 22.83
CA PRO A 716 -26.69 24.94 22.14
C PRO A 716 -28.22 24.81 22.15
N LEU A 717 -28.87 25.50 21.21
CA LEU A 717 -30.27 25.32 20.85
C LEU A 717 -30.34 24.28 19.73
N ILE A 718 -31.16 23.25 19.91
CA ILE A 718 -31.41 22.24 18.87
C ILE A 718 -31.84 22.93 17.57
N PRO A 719 -31.13 22.75 16.44
CA PRO A 719 -31.43 23.43 15.19
C PRO A 719 -32.83 23.13 14.67
N GLN A 720 -33.39 24.04 13.88
CA GLN A 720 -34.71 23.85 13.30
C GLN A 720 -34.74 22.68 12.30
N TRP A 721 -33.63 22.41 11.60
CA TRP A 721 -33.52 21.27 10.68
C TRP A 721 -33.66 19.91 11.42
N VAL A 722 -33.04 19.78 12.59
CA VAL A 722 -33.18 18.60 13.47
C VAL A 722 -34.64 18.45 13.91
N LYS A 723 -35.28 19.54 14.34
CA LYS A 723 -36.70 19.55 14.75
C LYS A 723 -37.64 19.21 13.60
N ASN A 724 -37.37 19.65 12.38
CA ASN A 724 -38.17 19.34 11.20
C ASN A 724 -38.12 17.84 10.87
N LYS A 725 -36.92 17.24 10.94
CA LYS A 725 -36.68 15.81 10.67
C LYS A 725 -37.11 14.91 11.85
N PHE A 726 -37.24 15.45 13.07
CA PHE A 726 -37.69 14.73 14.28
C PHE A 726 -38.71 15.55 15.12
N PRO A 727 -39.96 15.73 14.65
CA PRO A 727 -40.88 16.75 15.18
C PRO A 727 -41.78 16.32 16.35
N LYS A 728 -41.62 15.13 16.93
CA LYS A 728 -42.61 14.53 17.86
C LYS A 728 -42.12 14.31 19.30
N GLN A 729 -40.97 14.85 19.68
CA GLN A 729 -40.30 14.52 20.95
C GLN A 729 -40.16 15.71 21.90
N SER A 730 -40.09 15.39 23.20
CA SER A 730 -39.78 16.33 24.27
C SER A 730 -38.29 16.70 24.24
N TRP A 731 -38.00 17.86 23.65
CA TRP A 731 -36.64 18.36 23.51
C TRP A 731 -35.97 18.79 24.83
N ALA A 732 -36.71 18.80 25.95
CA ALA A 732 -36.17 19.08 27.28
C ALA A 732 -35.43 17.88 27.90
N GLU A 733 -35.57 16.68 27.33
CA GLU A 733 -35.01 15.41 27.84
C GLU A 733 -33.69 15.02 27.14
N PHE A 734 -33.06 15.97 26.43
CA PHE A 734 -31.82 15.76 25.68
C PHE A 734 -30.64 16.45 26.33
N LYS A 735 -29.61 15.67 26.68
CA LYS A 735 -28.22 16.17 26.70
C LYS A 735 -27.82 16.50 25.26
N ILE A 736 -27.11 17.60 25.04
CA ILE A 736 -26.68 18.04 23.70
C ILE A 736 -25.18 18.27 23.74
N ILE A 737 -24.45 17.62 22.83
CA ILE A 737 -23.03 17.91 22.58
C ILE A 737 -22.93 18.43 21.14
N ASN A 738 -22.31 19.59 20.96
CA ASN A 738 -22.26 20.28 19.67
C ASN A 738 -20.82 20.60 19.25
N TYR A 739 -20.26 19.78 18.36
CA TYR A 739 -18.93 19.97 17.80
C TYR A 739 -18.91 20.84 16.54
N LYS A 740 -20.06 21.34 16.05
CA LYS A 740 -20.15 22.09 14.77
C LYS A 740 -19.07 23.17 14.60
N GLU A 741 -18.73 23.90 15.67
CA GLU A 741 -17.72 24.96 15.64
C GLU A 741 -16.28 24.43 15.75
N GLN A 742 -16.08 23.34 16.48
CA GLN A 742 -14.76 22.70 16.69
C GLN A 742 -14.34 21.79 15.50
N LEU A 743 -15.33 21.22 14.80
CA LEU A 743 -15.21 20.28 13.67
C LEU A 743 -14.27 20.76 12.55
N TRP A 744 -14.30 22.06 12.25
CA TRP A 744 -13.50 22.67 11.19
C TRP A 744 -12.07 22.94 11.68
N GLY A 745 -11.93 23.39 12.93
CA GLY A 745 -10.62 23.58 13.55
C GLY A 745 -9.80 22.30 13.63
N SER A 746 -10.44 21.15 13.87
CA SER A 746 -9.78 19.84 13.94
C SER A 746 -9.26 19.37 12.59
N MET A 747 -10.16 19.19 11.62
CA MET A 747 -9.85 18.56 10.33
C MET A 747 -9.04 19.44 9.37
N GLU A 748 -8.86 20.73 9.69
CA GLU A 748 -8.22 21.71 8.80
C GLU A 748 -7.01 22.42 9.45
N GLY A 749 -6.99 22.57 10.78
CA GLY A 749 -5.93 23.28 11.51
C GLY A 749 -4.62 22.51 11.73
N GLY A 750 -4.50 21.26 11.24
CA GLY A 750 -3.30 20.42 11.46
C GLY A 750 -3.13 19.94 12.91
N LYS A 751 -4.25 19.79 13.62
CA LYS A 751 -4.37 19.53 15.06
C LYS A 751 -5.45 18.50 15.39
N ASN A 752 -5.88 17.67 14.45
CA ASN A 752 -7.02 16.78 14.66
C ASN A 752 -6.88 15.91 15.93
N GLU A 753 -5.66 15.54 16.33
CA GLU A 753 -5.40 14.82 17.58
C GLU A 753 -5.77 15.60 18.86
N ASP A 754 -5.57 16.93 18.89
CA ASP A 754 -5.92 17.79 20.05
C ASP A 754 -7.44 17.73 20.28
N TYR A 755 -8.21 17.78 19.19
CA TYR A 755 -9.67 17.79 19.22
C TYR A 755 -10.28 16.40 19.46
N GLU A 756 -9.63 15.32 19.00
CA GLU A 756 -10.04 13.96 19.34
C GLU A 756 -9.90 13.68 20.85
N LYS A 757 -8.83 14.17 21.48
CA LYS A 757 -8.65 14.13 22.94
C LYS A 757 -9.71 14.96 23.67
N ASN A 758 -9.93 16.21 23.27
CA ASN A 758 -10.94 17.07 23.91
C ASN A 758 -12.36 16.50 23.77
N ALA A 759 -12.74 16.05 22.56
CA ALA A 759 -14.07 15.48 22.33
C ALA A 759 -14.27 14.14 23.02
N PHE A 760 -13.21 13.36 23.27
CA PHE A 760 -13.29 12.19 24.14
C PHE A 760 -13.67 12.57 25.58
N ILE A 761 -13.01 13.57 26.16
CA ILE A 761 -13.25 14.04 27.54
C ILE A 761 -14.69 14.57 27.68
N ASP A 762 -15.10 15.50 26.82
CA ASP A 762 -16.46 16.05 26.76
C ASP A 762 -17.54 14.95 26.70
N ILE A 763 -17.35 13.93 25.85
CA ILE A 763 -18.28 12.82 25.69
C ILE A 763 -18.31 11.95 26.95
N MET A 764 -17.16 11.69 27.58
CA MET A 764 -17.09 10.93 28.82
C MET A 764 -17.78 11.64 29.99
N GLU A 765 -17.55 12.95 30.17
CA GLU A 765 -18.24 13.76 31.19
C GLU A 765 -19.76 13.68 31.03
N VAL A 766 -20.28 13.87 29.81
CA VAL A 766 -21.73 13.85 29.56
C VAL A 766 -22.35 12.47 29.78
N ILE A 767 -21.63 11.36 29.59
CA ILE A 767 -22.15 10.00 29.80
C ILE A 767 -22.14 9.58 31.27
N ASP A 768 -21.11 9.95 32.04
CA ASP A 768 -21.14 9.74 33.49
C ASP A 768 -22.26 10.57 34.18
N ASP A 769 -22.71 11.64 33.52
CA ASP A 769 -23.81 12.51 33.93
C ASP A 769 -25.20 12.10 33.35
N LEU A 770 -25.29 10.98 32.61
CA LEU A 770 -26.54 10.45 32.03
C LEU A 770 -27.26 9.49 32.98
N TRP A 771 -28.56 9.73 33.15
CA TRP A 771 -29.46 8.85 33.90
C TRP A 771 -30.28 7.97 32.95
N ARG A 772 -30.81 6.88 33.50
CA ARG A 772 -31.61 5.90 32.74
C ARG A 772 -32.75 6.59 31.99
N ASP A 773 -33.00 6.10 30.77
CA ASP A 773 -34.02 6.54 29.81
C ASP A 773 -33.82 7.98 29.27
N GLN A 774 -32.77 8.71 29.66
CA GLN A 774 -32.41 10.01 29.08
C GLN A 774 -31.86 9.88 27.64
N ASN A 775 -31.87 10.99 26.90
CA ASN A 775 -31.49 11.03 25.49
C ASN A 775 -30.25 11.92 25.28
N LEU A 776 -29.50 11.64 24.22
CA LEU A 776 -28.31 12.39 23.81
C LEU A 776 -28.42 12.78 22.33
N LEU A 777 -28.14 14.04 22.02
CA LEU A 777 -27.98 14.55 20.66
C LEU A 777 -26.51 14.94 20.45
N LEU A 778 -25.82 14.23 19.55
CA LEU A 778 -24.44 14.50 19.16
C LEU A 778 -24.44 15.20 17.78
N MET A 779 -24.10 16.49 17.75
CA MET A 779 -24.09 17.30 16.53
C MET A 779 -22.66 17.54 16.03
N GLY A 780 -22.44 17.40 14.71
CA GLY A 780 -21.22 17.83 14.03
C GLY A 780 -19.93 17.13 14.47
N TYR A 781 -19.97 15.84 14.84
CA TYR A 781 -18.81 15.09 15.35
C TYR A 781 -18.05 14.30 14.25
N PRO A 782 -16.73 14.49 14.05
CA PRO A 782 -16.01 14.02 12.86
C PRO A 782 -15.77 12.51 12.80
N MET A 783 -16.71 11.74 12.26
CA MET A 783 -16.59 10.30 12.05
C MET A 783 -15.71 9.90 10.84
N LEU A 784 -14.64 10.64 10.55
CA LEU A 784 -13.68 10.29 9.50
C LEU A 784 -12.51 9.42 9.98
N THR A 785 -12.28 9.30 11.29
CA THR A 785 -11.18 8.50 11.86
C THR A 785 -11.69 7.27 12.62
N GLN A 786 -10.89 6.21 12.65
CA GLN A 786 -11.15 4.99 13.43
C GLN A 786 -11.43 5.28 14.91
N PHE A 787 -10.74 6.25 15.52
CA PHE A 787 -10.99 6.66 16.90
C PHE A 787 -12.41 7.20 17.08
N ASN A 788 -12.81 8.20 16.28
CA ASN A 788 -14.13 8.82 16.40
C ASN A 788 -15.28 7.88 15.99
N VAL A 789 -15.08 7.06 14.96
CA VAL A 789 -16.05 6.02 14.57
C VAL A 789 -16.16 4.95 15.66
N GLY A 790 -15.05 4.57 16.28
CA GLY A 790 -15.02 3.67 17.43
C GLY A 790 -15.78 4.24 18.63
N MET A 791 -15.63 5.54 18.93
CA MET A 791 -16.41 6.22 19.96
C MET A 791 -17.90 6.14 19.66
N VAL A 792 -18.37 6.55 18.48
CA VAL A 792 -19.81 6.52 18.15
C VAL A 792 -20.37 5.10 18.08
N TYR A 793 -19.64 4.13 17.51
CA TYR A 793 -20.01 2.71 17.53
C TYR A 793 -20.25 2.20 18.95
N MET A 794 -19.37 2.59 19.88
CA MET A 794 -19.49 2.24 21.29
C MET A 794 -20.66 2.95 21.97
N LEU A 795 -20.90 4.24 21.69
CA LEU A 795 -22.10 4.95 22.17
C LEU A 795 -23.37 4.22 21.74
N CYS A 796 -23.41 3.68 20.51
CA CYS A 796 -24.58 2.97 20.00
C CYS A 796 -25.00 1.78 20.88
N HIS A 797 -24.09 1.15 21.62
CA HIS A 797 -24.40 0.04 22.53
C HIS A 797 -24.97 0.48 23.90
N LEU A 798 -24.78 1.74 24.32
CA LEU A 798 -25.28 2.28 25.60
C LEU A 798 -26.75 2.72 25.56
N PHE A 799 -27.36 2.85 24.38
CA PHE A 799 -28.71 3.38 24.19
C PHE A 799 -29.63 2.36 23.51
N ASP A 800 -30.93 2.43 23.77
CA ASP A 800 -31.91 1.50 23.21
C ASP A 800 -32.16 1.67 21.71
N LYS A 801 -32.01 2.90 21.19
CA LYS A 801 -32.20 3.19 19.76
C LYS A 801 -31.30 4.34 19.31
N VAL A 802 -30.71 4.22 18.11
CA VAL A 802 -29.83 5.24 17.53
C VAL A 802 -30.39 5.70 16.18
N GLY A 803 -30.39 7.00 15.91
CA GLY A 803 -30.88 7.60 14.66
C GLY A 803 -29.80 8.44 13.99
N PHE A 804 -29.33 8.03 12.82
CA PHE A 804 -28.45 8.85 11.99
C PHE A 804 -29.32 9.80 11.15
N ILE A 805 -29.24 11.11 11.40
CA ILE A 805 -30.03 12.09 10.66
C ILE A 805 -29.32 12.43 9.35
N LYS A 806 -30.09 12.44 8.27
CA LYS A 806 -29.69 13.00 6.98
C LYS A 806 -29.16 14.44 7.15
N PRO A 807 -27.95 14.75 6.66
CA PRO A 807 -27.38 16.09 6.76
C PRO A 807 -28.27 17.20 6.16
N GLU A 808 -27.98 18.42 6.54
CA GLU A 808 -28.49 19.64 5.90
C GLU A 808 -27.33 20.59 5.65
N LYS A 809 -26.86 20.62 4.39
CA LYS A 809 -25.50 21.04 4.08
C LYS A 809 -24.47 20.27 4.93
N GLN A 810 -23.46 20.99 5.44
CA GLN A 810 -22.48 20.53 6.40
C GLN A 810 -23.05 20.08 7.77
N ASP A 811 -24.29 20.45 8.13
CA ASP A 811 -24.84 20.12 9.44
C ASP A 811 -25.33 18.66 9.49
N PHE A 812 -24.83 17.88 10.45
CA PHE A 812 -25.25 16.51 10.70
C PHE A 812 -25.31 16.18 12.18
N ALA A 813 -26.05 15.12 12.54
CA ALA A 813 -26.19 14.70 13.92
C ALA A 813 -26.55 13.21 14.06
N VAL A 814 -26.18 12.63 15.19
CA VAL A 814 -26.62 11.31 15.64
C VAL A 814 -27.48 11.47 16.90
N ILE A 815 -28.69 10.94 16.84
CA ILE A 815 -29.64 10.87 17.95
C ILE A 815 -29.41 9.55 18.69
N PHE A 816 -29.27 9.59 20.01
CA PHE A 816 -29.26 8.42 20.88
C PHE A 816 -30.44 8.50 21.85
N LEU A 817 -31.30 7.49 21.85
CA LEU A 817 -32.55 7.47 22.64
C LEU A 817 -32.54 6.35 23.68
N GLY A 818 -32.98 6.70 24.89
CA GLY A 818 -33.09 5.76 26.01
C GLY A 818 -31.73 5.22 26.47
N PHE A 819 -30.98 6.02 27.22
CA PHE A 819 -29.74 5.57 27.87
C PHE A 819 -30.06 4.41 28.83
N ARG A 820 -29.36 3.28 28.66
CA ARG A 820 -29.66 2.05 29.40
C ARG A 820 -29.07 2.08 30.80
N GLN A 821 -27.75 2.07 30.84
CA GLN A 821 -26.84 2.07 31.99
C GLN A 821 -25.41 1.86 31.46
N TRP A 822 -24.39 2.19 32.26
CA TRP A 822 -23.03 1.78 31.97
C TRP A 822 -22.88 0.26 31.89
N ASN A 823 -22.14 -0.20 30.88
CA ASN A 823 -21.58 -1.55 30.82
C ASN A 823 -20.18 -1.52 31.50
N HIS A 824 -19.95 -2.41 32.47
CA HIS A 824 -18.72 -2.41 33.27
C HIS A 824 -17.45 -2.61 32.42
N LEU A 825 -17.47 -3.52 31.43
CA LEU A 825 -16.33 -3.77 30.54
C LEU A 825 -16.01 -2.55 29.67
N MET A 826 -17.04 -1.82 29.25
CA MET A 826 -16.87 -0.56 28.52
C MET A 826 -16.24 0.50 29.41
N ARG A 827 -16.76 0.70 30.62
CA ARG A 827 -16.24 1.73 31.54
C ARG A 827 -14.79 1.44 31.96
N GLU A 828 -14.46 0.17 32.25
CA GLU A 828 -13.08 -0.27 32.50
C GLU A 828 -12.16 -0.02 31.30
N PHE A 829 -12.60 -0.37 30.09
CA PHE A 829 -11.83 -0.10 28.87
C PHE A 829 -11.62 1.41 28.64
N LEU A 830 -12.61 2.26 28.94
CA LEU A 830 -12.49 3.71 28.74
C LEU A 830 -11.66 4.41 29.80
N SER A 831 -11.70 3.97 31.06
CA SER A 831 -10.69 4.41 32.05
C SER A 831 -9.26 4.02 31.63
N LYS A 832 -9.09 2.92 30.87
CA LYS A 832 -7.81 2.59 30.24
C LYS A 832 -7.48 3.47 29.02
N VAL A 833 -8.46 3.84 28.18
CA VAL A 833 -8.27 4.80 27.07
C VAL A 833 -7.76 6.13 27.63
N ASP A 834 -8.47 6.66 28.63
CA ASP A 834 -8.18 7.92 29.33
C ASP A 834 -6.76 7.96 29.90
N TYR A 835 -6.42 7.00 30.77
CA TYR A 835 -5.06 6.83 31.30
C TYR A 835 -3.99 6.67 30.20
N THR A 836 -4.34 6.05 29.06
CA THR A 836 -3.40 5.94 27.94
C THR A 836 -3.22 7.26 27.20
N MET A 837 -4.24 8.14 27.13
CA MET A 837 -4.10 9.49 26.56
C MET A 837 -3.17 10.38 27.39
N GLU A 838 -3.15 10.21 28.71
CA GLU A 838 -2.18 10.88 29.60
C GLU A 838 -0.76 10.30 29.39
N ASP A 839 -0.61 8.98 29.44
CA ASP A 839 0.70 8.31 29.36
C ASP A 839 1.43 8.50 28.02
N ILE A 840 0.73 8.77 26.91
CA ILE A 840 1.34 8.93 25.58
C ILE A 840 1.61 10.38 25.16
N GLU A 841 1.20 11.39 25.93
CA GLU A 841 1.24 12.80 25.54
C GLU A 841 2.68 13.27 25.20
N ASP A 842 3.65 12.98 26.07
CA ASP A 842 5.08 13.24 25.82
C ASP A 842 5.71 12.33 24.74
N LYS A 843 5.06 11.21 24.38
CA LYS A 843 5.63 10.14 23.55
C LYS A 843 5.41 10.33 22.05
N LYS A 844 4.68 11.38 21.64
CA LYS A 844 4.32 11.69 20.24
C LYS A 844 3.54 10.56 19.56
N LEU A 845 2.69 9.88 20.32
CA LEU A 845 1.74 8.88 19.82
C LEU A 845 0.31 9.36 20.11
N SER A 846 -0.66 8.86 19.35
CA SER A 846 -2.09 8.99 19.64
C SER A 846 -2.75 7.60 19.71
N ILE A 847 -3.98 7.58 20.22
CA ILE A 847 -4.85 6.41 20.14
C ILE A 847 -5.52 6.42 18.77
N MET A 848 -5.11 5.52 17.89
CA MET A 848 -5.61 5.41 16.50
C MET A 848 -6.97 4.73 16.41
N SER A 849 -7.22 3.73 17.25
CA SER A 849 -8.51 3.02 17.27
C SER A 849 -8.81 2.38 18.61
N LEU A 850 -10.10 2.24 18.87
CA LEU A 850 -10.68 1.53 20.01
C LEU A 850 -11.08 0.07 19.67
N PHE A 851 -11.22 -0.25 18.37
CA PHE A 851 -11.68 -1.54 17.86
C PHE A 851 -10.86 -1.99 16.63
N PRO A 852 -10.82 -3.30 16.33
CA PRO A 852 -10.36 -3.80 15.05
C PRO A 852 -11.14 -3.16 13.88
N ILE A 853 -10.44 -2.74 12.81
CA ILE A 853 -11.08 -2.06 11.67
C ILE A 853 -12.15 -2.92 10.99
N ASN A 854 -11.96 -4.25 10.93
CA ASN A 854 -12.97 -5.17 10.41
C ASN A 854 -14.28 -5.14 11.23
N GLN A 855 -14.21 -4.99 12.55
CA GLN A 855 -15.39 -4.83 13.41
C GLN A 855 -16.12 -3.49 13.16
N LEU A 856 -15.39 -2.40 12.88
CA LEU A 856 -16.00 -1.10 12.54
C LEU A 856 -16.62 -1.07 11.14
N CYS A 857 -16.07 -1.87 10.21
CA CYS A 857 -16.59 -2.01 8.86
C CYS A 857 -17.66 -3.12 8.70
N ASN A 858 -17.98 -3.86 9.78
CA ASN A 858 -18.45 -5.25 9.77
C ASN A 858 -19.34 -5.71 8.59
N ILE A 859 -18.80 -6.63 7.77
CA ILE A 859 -19.44 -7.22 6.59
C ILE A 859 -19.59 -8.74 6.76
N ASP A 860 -20.32 -9.16 7.78
CA ASP A 860 -20.76 -10.57 7.86
C ASP A 860 -21.76 -10.87 6.73
N GLU A 861 -21.55 -12.02 6.08
CA GLU A 861 -22.19 -12.39 4.81
C GLU A 861 -23.71 -12.65 4.90
N ASP A 862 -24.33 -12.60 3.72
CA ASP A 862 -25.69 -13.00 3.31
C ASP A 862 -26.59 -13.69 4.39
N PRO A 863 -27.75 -13.11 4.74
CA PRO A 863 -28.68 -13.68 5.74
C PRO A 863 -29.44 -14.94 5.29
N SER A 864 -28.97 -15.65 4.26
CA SER A 864 -29.62 -16.83 3.67
C SER A 864 -29.48 -18.13 4.49
N ASN A 865 -28.59 -18.16 5.50
CA ASN A 865 -28.21 -19.38 6.22
C ASN A 865 -28.69 -19.51 7.68
N SER A 866 -29.57 -18.62 8.19
CA SER A 866 -30.14 -18.76 9.55
C SER A 866 -31.47 -19.54 9.52
N SER A 867 -31.51 -20.68 10.23
CA SER A 867 -32.66 -21.59 10.24
C SER A 867 -33.76 -21.10 11.19
N SER A 868 -34.94 -20.83 10.64
CA SER A 868 -36.01 -20.05 11.26
C SER A 868 -36.47 -20.51 12.65
N SER A 869 -36.39 -19.64 13.66
CA SER A 869 -37.04 -19.80 14.97
C SER A 869 -37.57 -18.46 15.52
N LYS A 870 -38.57 -18.49 16.41
CA LYS A 870 -39.38 -17.29 16.71
C LYS A 870 -38.69 -16.20 17.56
N ASP A 871 -37.63 -16.51 18.29
CA ASP A 871 -36.84 -15.51 19.01
C ASP A 871 -35.88 -14.70 18.10
N GLU A 872 -35.57 -15.18 16.89
CA GLU A 872 -34.65 -14.51 15.96
C GLU A 872 -35.04 -13.07 15.60
N SER A 873 -36.30 -12.66 15.82
CA SER A 873 -36.80 -11.35 15.42
C SER A 873 -36.03 -10.17 16.03
N LYS A 874 -35.62 -10.24 17.31
CA LYS A 874 -34.80 -9.19 17.93
C LYS A 874 -33.34 -9.28 17.49
N ASP A 875 -32.75 -10.47 17.52
CA ASP A 875 -31.34 -10.68 17.15
C ASP A 875 -31.07 -10.31 15.69
N LYS A 876 -32.00 -10.59 14.78
CA LYS A 876 -31.91 -10.21 13.36
C LYS A 876 -31.99 -8.70 13.16
N VAL A 877 -32.76 -7.98 13.98
CA VAL A 877 -32.79 -6.51 13.98
C VAL A 877 -31.50 -5.92 14.56
N ILE A 878 -30.94 -6.51 15.62
CA ILE A 878 -29.65 -6.08 16.21
C ILE A 878 -28.48 -6.32 15.24
N ARG A 879 -28.39 -7.50 14.62
CA ARG A 879 -27.38 -7.79 13.58
C ARG A 879 -27.51 -6.85 12.39
N SER A 880 -28.75 -6.59 11.94
CA SER A 880 -29.01 -5.58 10.90
C SER A 880 -28.59 -4.16 11.33
N GLY A 881 -28.64 -3.82 12.61
CA GLY A 881 -28.16 -2.53 13.12
C GLY A 881 -26.65 -2.38 12.96
N GLN A 882 -25.89 -3.38 13.40
CA GLN A 882 -24.43 -3.41 13.25
C GLN A 882 -23.99 -3.42 11.78
N GLN A 883 -24.61 -4.24 10.92
CA GLN A 883 -24.32 -4.26 9.47
C GLN A 883 -24.64 -2.93 8.76
N LYS A 884 -25.65 -2.18 9.25
CA LYS A 884 -26.01 -0.86 8.68
C LYS A 884 -25.13 0.27 9.20
N PHE A 885 -24.53 0.16 10.39
CA PHE A 885 -23.73 1.21 11.03
C PHE A 885 -22.68 1.81 10.09
N TYR A 886 -21.82 0.95 9.51
CA TYR A 886 -20.75 1.37 8.61
C TYR A 886 -21.28 2.13 7.39
N LYS A 887 -22.44 1.73 6.85
CA LYS A 887 -23.10 2.46 5.76
C LYS A 887 -23.66 3.81 6.27
N CYS A 888 -24.36 3.86 7.39
CA CYS A 888 -24.90 5.12 7.93
C CYS A 888 -23.81 6.16 8.17
N VAL A 889 -22.68 5.75 8.78
CA VAL A 889 -21.49 6.60 8.97
C VAL A 889 -20.96 7.09 7.63
N THR A 890 -20.71 6.16 6.69
CA THR A 890 -20.07 6.49 5.41
C THR A 890 -20.91 7.42 4.55
N GLU A 891 -22.21 7.17 4.42
CA GLU A 891 -23.08 7.97 3.55
C GLU A 891 -23.37 9.36 4.13
N MET A 892 -23.39 9.48 5.46
CA MET A 892 -23.45 10.78 6.13
C MET A 892 -22.16 11.57 5.91
N ASN A 893 -20.99 10.94 6.09
CA ASN A 893 -19.70 11.55 5.81
C ASN A 893 -19.54 11.97 4.33
N ASN A 894 -20.01 11.16 3.37
CA ASN A 894 -19.98 11.48 1.94
C ASN A 894 -20.66 12.83 1.66
N LEU A 895 -21.85 13.05 2.21
CA LEU A 895 -22.61 14.29 2.07
C LEU A 895 -21.93 15.47 2.78
N CYS A 896 -21.48 15.29 4.02
CA CYS A 896 -20.85 16.37 4.78
C CYS A 896 -19.50 16.81 4.18
N VAL A 897 -18.74 15.88 3.61
CA VAL A 897 -17.50 16.19 2.90
C VAL A 897 -17.77 16.83 1.53
N TYR A 898 -18.85 16.45 0.82
CA TYR A 898 -19.27 17.14 -0.41
C TYR A 898 -19.59 18.63 -0.14
N GLU A 899 -20.40 18.91 0.87
CA GLU A 899 -20.80 20.27 1.25
C GLU A 899 -19.63 21.09 1.81
N GLN A 900 -18.69 20.44 2.54
CA GLN A 900 -17.40 21.03 2.92
C GLN A 900 -16.62 21.53 1.70
N ILE A 901 -16.60 20.79 0.59
CA ILE A 901 -15.88 21.20 -0.62
C ILE A 901 -16.58 22.38 -1.28
N MET A 902 -17.91 22.31 -1.45
CA MET A 902 -18.69 23.38 -2.06
C MET A 902 -18.56 24.70 -1.31
N ASP A 903 -18.65 24.71 0.03
CA ASP A 903 -18.53 25.95 0.80
C ASP A 903 -17.09 26.51 0.80
N ILE A 904 -16.05 25.69 0.70
CA ILE A 904 -14.67 26.17 0.49
C ILE A 904 -14.54 26.80 -0.90
N ILE A 905 -15.07 26.17 -1.96
CA ILE A 905 -15.06 26.74 -3.32
C ILE A 905 -15.81 28.08 -3.32
N ASN A 906 -17.06 28.10 -2.85
CA ASN A 906 -17.89 29.31 -2.79
C ASN A 906 -17.20 30.43 -2.01
N SER A 907 -16.65 30.16 -0.82
CA SER A 907 -15.98 31.18 -0.02
C SER A 907 -14.74 31.77 -0.71
N VAL A 908 -14.04 30.99 -1.54
CA VAL A 908 -12.91 31.48 -2.34
C VAL A 908 -13.39 32.23 -3.60
N LEU A 909 -14.49 31.83 -4.23
CA LEU A 909 -15.09 32.54 -5.38
C LEU A 909 -15.78 33.86 -4.99
N GLU A 910 -16.22 34.01 -3.74
CA GLU A 910 -16.80 35.24 -3.17
C GLU A 910 -15.76 36.27 -2.65
N SER A 911 -14.46 35.93 -2.63
CA SER A 911 -13.39 36.68 -1.95
C SER A 911 -12.54 37.57 -2.86
#